data_AF-A0A454HM09-F1
#
_entry.id   AF-A0A454HM09-F1
#
_cell.length_a   1.000
_cell.length_b   1.000
_cell.length_c   1.000
_cell.angle_alpha   90.00
_cell.angle_beta   90.00
_cell.angle_gamma   90.00
#
_symmetry.space_group_name_H-M   'P 1'
#
loop_
_entity.id
_entity.type
_entity.pdbx_description
1 polymer ?
#
loop_
_entity_poly.entity_id
_entity_poly.type
_entity_poly.pdbx_seq_one_letter_code
_entity_poly.pdbx_strand_id
1 'polypeptide(L)'
;MKKMNVLSLMISCPSDVSDEVKTIEDVVRTINNTIGLSAGFVIRTLFWKECVIPTAGKSAQDIINEQVLSRADAVIAVFGNKIGSKTEHYDSGTIEEIEETIKANKQVFVYFSNKSIRRDELDQIDQIEDVEKFKEKYSNKGIYWLYKSNSEFKNYVQNHLSGYVANLIMHELPIEVQKSEKKIGHEINLPDKIYSNITKAHEDIANDIKNGKIIKFYGLRGATFVGPSEVNALVNAINENDQIETKFLISYPYSENIRDRLTSMDKYLEDDKCEKKWRNTYKKVFELVNQYARKENAEVRFHDTVLLFRLLFTRKHLYIGYYEPGKDSVNTCIFRFEQNSATYQTYEHFFDMQWKKAKRSIPKRIPAKYSFLKERFSMAPSLVINLSSECNMRCVYCPEGGENLCEINKSEQISDASIKRLIHSFKDHMSKDKEMAVLRITGGEPLLSAENRKTVATILTEAKNYNKIVLCTNGVFLSEAYEEYREQWDHVKNILLLKISLDTLNKERFAAITGTGKYGADLYDKVINNIILAKKKGFKIELNMVATKTNLESMQDVIDVFEFARINELVGLKVLTVNDFGGSVGYGQNLDDQKYISCLLNNVIEEMEKREYEERKVYLNDNKGIQMRRFVSISSKDKECTLTIVDHHSTSGSITPRRTFSEFCEPCKYFPDSDSVKRGLNSPCATGMMSLTLRADGVLSPCRLCTENGINIKNFNQRRMQKCVDELLTAYDMCFHKTIVGE
;
A
#
# COMPACT_ATOMS: atom_id res chain seq x y z
N MET A 1 22.85 32.84 20.01
CA MET A 1 21.72 32.33 19.21
C MET A 1 22.00 32.61 17.75
N LYS A 2 22.02 31.59 16.87
CA LYS A 2 22.09 31.83 15.42
C LYS A 2 20.80 32.54 14.98
N LYS A 3 20.92 33.62 14.21
CA LYS A 3 19.78 34.36 13.64
C LYS A 3 19.17 33.48 12.53
N MET A 4 17.88 33.12 12.65
CA MET A 4 17.16 32.34 11.63
C MET A 4 16.53 33.28 10.61
N ASN A 5 16.72 33.01 9.32
CA ASN A 5 16.06 33.75 8.24
C ASN A 5 14.60 33.29 8.13
N VAL A 6 13.65 34.20 8.06
CA VAL A 6 12.22 33.88 7.95
C VAL A 6 11.75 34.24 6.55
N LEU A 7 11.30 33.24 5.78
CA LEU A 7 10.66 33.43 4.48
C LEU A 7 9.14 33.45 4.67
N SER A 8 8.50 34.56 4.37
CA SER A 8 7.06 34.74 4.52
C SER A 8 6.34 34.37 3.22
N LEU A 9 5.58 33.28 3.24
CA LEU A 9 4.87 32.74 2.08
C LEU A 9 3.37 33.01 2.22
N MET A 10 2.82 33.87 1.37
CA MET A 10 1.38 34.12 1.39
C MET A 10 0.62 33.09 0.57
N ILE A 11 -0.48 32.59 1.12
CA ILE A 11 -1.42 31.69 0.45
C ILE A 11 -2.61 32.52 -0.01
N SER A 12 -2.79 32.57 -1.33
CA SER A 12 -3.84 33.32 -2.02
C SER A 12 -4.78 32.35 -2.73
N CYS A 13 -6.05 32.33 -2.36
CA CYS A 13 -7.00 31.44 -3.01
C CYS A 13 -8.46 31.84 -2.77
N PRO A 14 -9.38 31.48 -3.68
CA PRO A 14 -10.81 31.53 -3.43
C PRO A 14 -11.25 30.47 -2.40
N SER A 15 -12.52 30.54 -1.99
CA SER A 15 -13.06 29.75 -0.86
C SER A 15 -13.20 28.23 -1.12
N ASP A 16 -13.11 27.78 -2.37
CA ASP A 16 -13.41 26.42 -2.83
C ASP A 16 -12.20 25.46 -2.82
N VAL A 17 -11.00 25.93 -2.44
CA VAL A 17 -9.76 25.14 -2.43
C VAL A 17 -9.17 24.98 -1.02
N SER A 18 -10.02 24.73 -0.02
CA SER A 18 -9.59 24.63 1.38
C SER A 18 -8.66 23.45 1.67
N ASP A 19 -8.76 22.37 0.90
CA ASP A 19 -7.90 21.19 1.08
C ASP A 19 -6.49 21.42 0.52
N GLU A 20 -6.38 22.23 -0.53
CA GLU A 20 -5.11 22.69 -1.08
C GLU A 20 -4.37 23.58 -0.09
N VAL A 21 -5.06 24.44 0.66
CA VAL A 21 -4.45 25.26 1.73
C VAL A 21 -3.77 24.37 2.78
N LYS A 22 -4.48 23.36 3.30
CA LYS A 22 -3.91 22.38 4.25
C LYS A 22 -2.71 21.63 3.65
N THR A 23 -2.80 21.28 2.37
CA THR A 23 -1.72 20.60 1.65
C THR A 23 -0.46 21.47 1.57
N ILE A 24 -0.60 22.78 1.30
CA ILE A 24 0.53 23.73 1.29
C ILE A 24 1.18 23.81 2.68
N GLU A 25 0.38 23.91 3.74
CA GLU A 25 0.88 23.98 5.12
C GLU A 25 1.65 22.71 5.53
N ASP A 26 1.16 21.54 5.15
CA ASP A 26 1.83 20.26 5.40
C ASP A 26 3.17 20.16 4.65
N VAL A 27 3.22 20.67 3.42
CA VAL A 27 4.46 20.76 2.64
C VAL A 27 5.45 21.72 3.31
N VAL A 28 5.00 22.91 3.71
CA VAL A 28 5.83 23.89 4.43
C VAL A 28 6.38 23.30 5.72
N ARG A 29 5.54 22.62 6.51
CA ARG A 29 5.95 21.93 7.74
C ARG A 29 7.02 20.88 7.45
N THR A 30 6.86 20.13 6.37
CA THR A 30 7.82 19.12 5.93
C THR A 30 9.15 19.76 5.54
N ILE A 31 9.15 20.84 4.75
CA ILE A 31 10.37 21.55 4.33
C ILE A 31 11.11 22.14 5.53
N ASN A 32 10.38 22.79 6.46
CA ASN A 32 10.95 23.35 7.68
C ASN A 32 11.64 22.27 8.53
N ASN A 33 10.99 21.12 8.70
CA ASN A 33 11.51 20.01 9.51
C ASN A 33 12.62 19.20 8.85
N THR A 34 12.80 19.33 7.54
CA THR A 34 13.80 18.56 6.78
C THR A 34 15.02 19.40 6.43
N ILE A 35 14.83 20.51 5.73
CA ILE A 35 15.90 21.35 5.20
C ILE A 35 15.99 22.67 5.98
N GLY A 36 14.86 23.26 6.37
CA GLY A 36 14.78 24.60 6.99
C GLY A 36 15.67 24.77 8.22
N LEU A 37 15.49 23.91 9.23
CA LEU A 37 16.28 23.97 10.46
C LEU A 37 17.79 23.81 10.21
N SER A 38 18.17 22.99 9.24
CA SER A 38 19.58 22.71 8.92
C SER A 38 20.23 23.84 8.12
N ALA A 39 19.45 24.50 7.25
CA ALA A 39 19.88 25.61 6.42
C ALA A 39 19.69 26.99 7.09
N GLY A 40 19.19 27.03 8.32
CA GLY A 40 19.05 28.27 9.09
C GLY A 40 17.89 29.16 8.64
N PHE A 41 16.88 28.62 7.95
CA PHE A 41 15.68 29.35 7.56
C PHE A 41 14.40 28.66 8.02
N VAL A 42 13.31 29.42 8.13
CA VAL A 42 11.96 28.90 8.35
C VAL A 42 10.99 29.58 7.40
N ILE A 43 10.15 28.78 6.76
CA ILE A 43 9.03 29.30 5.96
C ILE A 43 7.86 29.51 6.91
N ARG A 44 7.37 30.74 6.97
CA ARG A 44 6.15 31.13 7.69
C ARG A 44 5.04 31.32 6.67
N THR A 45 3.95 30.58 6.80
CA THR A 45 2.75 30.81 5.99
C THR A 45 1.99 32.03 6.48
N LEU A 46 1.45 32.81 5.54
CA LEU A 46 0.58 33.94 5.77
C LEU A 46 -0.75 33.68 5.06
N PHE A 47 -1.81 33.43 5.83
CA PHE A 47 -3.16 33.25 5.29
C PHE A 47 -4.10 34.29 5.88
N TRP A 48 -4.86 34.99 5.02
CA TRP A 48 -5.59 36.19 5.42
C TRP A 48 -6.58 35.93 6.57
N LYS A 49 -7.25 34.77 6.58
CA LYS A 49 -8.21 34.40 7.64
C LYS A 49 -7.58 34.31 9.03
N GLU A 50 -6.28 34.12 9.10
CA GLU A 50 -5.53 33.93 10.35
C GLU A 50 -4.63 35.11 10.68
N CYS A 51 -4.21 35.87 9.67
CA CYS A 51 -3.18 36.90 9.79
C CYS A 51 -3.71 38.34 9.72
N VAL A 52 -4.98 38.55 9.36
CA VAL A 52 -5.59 39.89 9.29
C VAL A 52 -6.22 40.26 10.62
N ILE A 53 -5.94 41.47 11.08
CA ILE A 53 -6.57 42.08 12.24
C ILE A 53 -7.78 42.90 11.75
N PRO A 54 -8.99 42.69 12.30
CA PRO A 54 -10.17 43.47 11.93
C PRO A 54 -9.91 44.98 12.07
N THR A 55 -9.92 45.67 10.94
CA THR A 55 -9.62 47.10 10.84
C THR A 55 -10.72 47.78 10.02
N ALA A 56 -11.21 48.93 10.47
CA ALA A 56 -12.24 49.69 9.78
C ALA A 56 -11.65 50.88 9.02
N GLY A 57 -12.27 51.30 7.92
CA GLY A 57 -11.93 52.53 7.19
C GLY A 57 -11.24 52.35 5.83
N LYS A 58 -11.08 51.11 5.32
CA LYS A 58 -10.57 50.78 3.99
C LYS A 58 -11.33 49.59 3.40
N SER A 59 -11.13 49.26 2.12
CA SER A 59 -11.68 48.04 1.54
C SER A 59 -11.05 46.79 2.17
N ALA A 60 -11.74 45.65 2.12
CA ALA A 60 -11.23 44.41 2.70
C ALA A 60 -9.91 43.95 2.03
N GLN A 61 -9.78 44.16 0.71
CA GLN A 61 -8.57 43.81 -0.02
C GLN A 61 -7.41 44.74 0.33
N ASP A 62 -7.63 46.05 0.49
CA ASP A 62 -6.57 46.98 0.91
C ASP A 62 -5.98 46.59 2.27
N ILE A 63 -6.84 46.16 3.20
CA ILE A 63 -6.42 45.70 4.52
C ILE A 63 -5.56 44.43 4.41
N ILE A 64 -5.95 43.48 3.55
CA ILE A 64 -5.18 42.26 3.29
C ILE A 64 -3.82 42.62 2.67
N ASN A 65 -3.81 43.52 1.69
CA ASN A 65 -2.60 43.95 1.02
C ASN A 65 -1.62 44.62 2.00
N GLU A 66 -2.12 45.52 2.86
CA GLU A 66 -1.32 46.24 3.85
C GLU A 66 -0.80 45.33 4.98
N GLN A 67 -1.62 44.41 5.48
CA GLN A 67 -1.27 43.60 6.66
C GLN A 67 -0.60 42.27 6.35
N VAL A 68 -0.81 41.73 5.14
CA VAL A 68 -0.38 40.38 4.75
C VAL A 68 0.56 40.43 3.53
N LEU A 69 0.08 40.94 2.39
CA LEU A 69 0.85 40.92 1.13
C LEU A 69 2.15 41.72 1.22
N SER A 70 2.12 42.88 1.88
CA SER A 70 3.28 43.76 2.07
C SER A 70 4.45 43.05 2.77
N ARG A 71 4.15 42.03 3.59
CA ARG A 71 5.11 41.25 4.38
C ARG A 71 5.48 39.91 3.73
N ALA A 72 4.85 39.55 2.62
CA ALA A 72 5.12 38.31 1.91
C ALA A 72 6.38 38.46 1.04
N ASP A 73 7.24 37.45 1.06
CA ASP A 73 8.42 37.33 0.19
C ASP A 73 8.07 36.59 -1.11
N ALA A 74 7.04 35.73 -1.06
CA ALA A 74 6.48 35.03 -2.20
C ALA A 74 4.98 34.75 -2.00
N VAL A 75 4.26 34.51 -3.10
CA VAL A 75 2.82 34.17 -3.10
C VAL A 75 2.59 32.82 -3.78
N ILE A 76 1.80 31.95 -3.16
CA ILE A 76 1.18 30.79 -3.82
C ILE A 76 -0.28 31.11 -4.07
N ALA A 77 -0.65 31.19 -5.35
CA ALA A 77 -2.02 31.36 -5.81
C ALA A 77 -2.60 30.03 -6.31
N VAL A 78 -3.79 29.67 -5.83
CA VAL A 78 -4.50 28.44 -6.21
C VAL A 78 -5.92 28.77 -6.66
N PHE A 79 -6.30 28.30 -7.84
CA PHE A 79 -7.65 28.44 -8.40
C PHE A 79 -8.33 27.07 -8.52
N GLY A 80 -9.53 26.97 -7.96
CA GLY A 80 -10.45 25.85 -8.15
C GLY A 80 -11.39 26.12 -9.31
N ASN A 81 -12.69 26.02 -9.04
CA ASN A 81 -13.77 26.33 -9.99
C ASN A 81 -14.20 27.80 -9.88
N LYS A 82 -13.73 28.56 -8.89
CA LYS A 82 -14.05 29.98 -8.68
C LYS A 82 -12.88 30.91 -9.03
N ILE A 83 -13.17 32.07 -9.61
CA ILE A 83 -12.16 33.13 -9.80
C ILE A 83 -11.97 33.96 -8.53
N GLY A 84 -13.04 34.13 -7.74
CA GLY A 84 -13.08 34.91 -6.50
C GLY A 84 -13.96 36.16 -6.61
N SER A 85 -13.94 36.99 -5.56
CA SER A 85 -14.72 38.22 -5.50
C SER A 85 -13.97 39.40 -6.10
N LYS A 86 -14.66 40.18 -6.94
CA LYS A 86 -14.13 41.38 -7.59
C LYS A 86 -13.68 42.44 -6.59
N THR A 87 -12.54 43.05 -6.85
CA THR A 87 -12.00 44.17 -6.07
C THR A 87 -12.21 45.48 -6.81
N GLU A 88 -11.74 46.60 -6.25
CA GLU A 88 -11.93 47.92 -6.85
C GLU A 88 -11.25 48.04 -8.23
N HIS A 89 -10.17 47.28 -8.46
CA HIS A 89 -9.35 47.37 -9.67
C HIS A 89 -9.14 46.05 -10.42
N TYR A 90 -9.49 44.90 -9.81
CA TYR A 90 -9.23 43.58 -10.39
C TYR A 90 -10.44 42.66 -10.31
N ASP A 91 -10.47 41.67 -11.20
CA ASP A 91 -11.58 40.71 -11.29
C ASP A 91 -11.64 39.75 -10.10
N SER A 92 -10.52 39.58 -9.36
CA SER A 92 -10.53 38.95 -8.04
C SER A 92 -9.39 39.41 -7.13
N GLY A 93 -9.57 39.25 -5.82
CA GLY A 93 -8.52 39.51 -4.82
C GLY A 93 -7.26 38.66 -5.03
N THR A 94 -7.43 37.40 -5.45
CA THR A 94 -6.31 36.51 -5.81
C THR A 94 -5.52 37.07 -7.01
N ILE A 95 -6.21 37.61 -8.02
CA ILE A 95 -5.57 38.23 -9.19
C ILE A 95 -4.82 39.49 -8.77
N GLU A 96 -5.42 40.33 -7.93
CA GLU A 96 -4.77 41.53 -7.41
C GLU A 96 -3.47 41.19 -6.68
N GLU A 97 -3.48 40.19 -5.81
CA GLU A 97 -2.30 39.73 -5.07
C GLU A 97 -1.20 39.20 -6.00
N ILE A 98 -1.57 38.48 -7.07
CA ILE A 98 -0.63 38.05 -8.12
C ILE A 98 0.01 39.26 -8.81
N GLU A 99 -0.80 40.20 -9.31
CA GLU A 99 -0.33 41.33 -10.11
C GLU A 99 0.54 42.28 -9.27
N GLU A 100 0.15 42.56 -8.03
CA GLU A 100 0.95 43.37 -7.10
C GLU A 100 2.27 42.69 -6.71
N THR A 101 2.28 41.37 -6.56
CA THR A 101 3.52 40.61 -6.28
C THR A 101 4.47 40.62 -7.47
N ILE A 102 3.94 40.50 -8.69
CA ILE A 102 4.73 40.61 -9.93
C ILE A 102 5.30 42.02 -10.07
N LYS A 103 4.49 43.07 -9.82
CA LYS A 103 4.97 44.48 -9.81
C LYS A 103 6.09 44.70 -8.79
N ALA A 104 6.02 44.03 -7.64
CA ALA A 104 7.05 44.06 -6.61
C ALA A 104 8.28 43.18 -6.93
N ASN A 105 8.33 42.52 -8.09
CA ASN A 105 9.40 41.63 -8.53
C ASN A 105 9.66 40.46 -7.55
N LYS A 106 8.59 39.94 -6.94
CA LYS A 106 8.62 38.80 -6.01
C LYS A 106 8.09 37.53 -6.69
N GLN A 107 8.41 36.37 -6.11
CA GLN A 107 8.03 35.08 -6.70
C GLN A 107 6.54 34.81 -6.53
N VAL A 108 5.89 34.38 -7.62
CA VAL A 108 4.51 33.90 -7.62
C VAL A 108 4.47 32.47 -8.14
N PHE A 109 3.77 31.58 -7.44
CA PHE A 109 3.42 30.24 -7.92
C PHE A 109 1.93 30.20 -8.23
N VAL A 110 1.55 29.76 -9.43
CA VAL A 110 0.14 29.71 -9.85
C VAL A 110 -0.25 28.28 -10.20
N TYR A 111 -1.34 27.82 -9.59
CA TYR A 111 -1.89 26.48 -9.78
C TYR A 111 -3.38 26.54 -10.12
N PHE A 112 -3.80 25.71 -11.08
CA PHE A 112 -5.19 25.58 -11.49
C PHE A 112 -5.65 24.12 -11.31
N SER A 113 -6.79 23.94 -10.66
CA SER A 113 -7.43 22.64 -10.49
C SER A 113 -8.01 22.15 -11.81
N ASN A 114 -7.77 20.88 -12.13
CA ASN A 114 -8.38 20.16 -13.25
C ASN A 114 -9.03 18.86 -12.75
N LYS A 115 -9.65 18.93 -11.56
CA LYS A 115 -10.43 17.84 -10.96
C LYS A 115 -11.78 17.71 -11.67
N SER A 116 -12.32 16.49 -11.74
CA SER A 116 -13.64 16.26 -12.33
C SER A 116 -14.72 17.00 -11.55
N ILE A 117 -15.50 17.84 -12.23
CA ILE A 117 -16.55 18.68 -11.65
C ILE A 117 -17.77 17.82 -11.33
N ARG A 118 -18.32 17.95 -10.11
CA ARG A 118 -19.54 17.23 -9.72
C ARG A 118 -20.77 17.90 -10.35
N ARG A 119 -21.83 17.14 -10.67
CA ARG A 119 -23.04 17.66 -11.37
C ARG A 119 -23.77 18.76 -10.59
N ASP A 120 -23.60 18.81 -9.28
CA ASP A 120 -24.11 19.80 -8.34
C ASP A 120 -23.36 21.16 -8.36
N GLU A 121 -22.24 21.26 -9.09
CA GLU A 121 -21.44 22.50 -9.24
C GLU A 121 -21.65 23.21 -10.60
N LEU A 122 -22.58 22.72 -11.43
CA LEU A 122 -22.89 23.26 -12.76
C LEU A 122 -23.56 24.65 -12.74
N ASP A 123 -24.01 25.15 -11.59
CA ASP A 123 -24.62 26.48 -11.44
C ASP A 123 -23.58 27.64 -11.43
N GLN A 124 -22.29 27.34 -11.62
CA GLN A 124 -21.18 28.32 -11.56
C GLN A 124 -20.37 28.41 -12.86
N ILE A 125 -20.97 28.08 -14.01
CA ILE A 125 -20.32 28.10 -15.34
C ILE A 125 -19.59 29.43 -15.61
N ASP A 126 -20.20 30.57 -15.28
CA ASP A 126 -19.59 31.89 -15.49
C ASP A 126 -18.25 32.07 -14.75
N GLN A 127 -18.13 31.53 -13.53
CA GLN A 127 -16.88 31.59 -12.75
C GLN A 127 -15.80 30.66 -13.32
N ILE A 128 -16.19 29.51 -13.86
CA ILE A 128 -15.27 28.57 -14.51
C ILE A 128 -14.74 29.19 -15.81
N GLU A 129 -15.59 29.84 -16.60
CA GLU A 129 -15.18 30.58 -17.79
C GLU A 129 -14.20 31.70 -17.45
N ASP A 130 -14.41 32.42 -16.35
CA ASP A 130 -13.52 33.50 -15.93
C ASP A 130 -12.16 32.97 -15.43
N VAL A 131 -12.11 31.78 -14.83
CA VAL A 131 -10.85 31.07 -14.53
C VAL A 131 -10.10 30.70 -15.80
N GLU A 132 -10.78 30.17 -16.82
CA GLU A 132 -10.15 29.85 -18.11
C GLU A 132 -9.66 31.11 -18.85
N LYS A 133 -10.45 32.19 -18.87
CA LYS A 133 -10.01 33.49 -19.42
C LYS A 133 -8.78 34.03 -18.70
N PHE A 134 -8.74 33.94 -17.38
CA PHE A 134 -7.57 34.38 -16.61
C PHE A 134 -6.35 33.50 -16.89
N LYS A 135 -6.53 32.18 -16.99
CA LYS A 135 -5.47 31.22 -17.34
C LYS A 135 -4.87 31.51 -18.72
N GLU A 136 -5.70 31.80 -19.73
CA GLU A 136 -5.23 32.25 -21.05
C GLU A 136 -4.44 33.55 -20.94
N LYS A 137 -4.96 34.55 -20.21
CA LYS A 137 -4.28 35.84 -19.99
C LYS A 137 -2.94 35.68 -19.25
N TYR A 138 -2.86 34.80 -18.26
CA TYR A 138 -1.67 34.54 -17.46
C TYR A 138 -0.60 33.76 -18.23
N SER A 139 -0.99 32.96 -19.23
CA SER A 139 -0.05 32.22 -20.11
C SER A 139 0.99 33.13 -20.78
N ASN A 140 0.64 34.40 -21.03
CA ASN A 140 1.53 35.40 -21.61
C ASN A 140 2.43 36.11 -20.57
N LYS A 141 2.18 35.93 -19.27
CA LYS A 141 2.87 36.60 -18.17
C LYS A 141 3.75 35.66 -17.32
N GLY A 142 3.44 34.37 -17.29
CA GLY A 142 4.18 33.41 -16.48
C GLY A 142 3.77 31.95 -16.74
N ILE A 143 4.43 31.05 -16.02
CA ILE A 143 4.17 29.60 -16.07
C ILE A 143 3.24 29.24 -14.92
N TYR A 144 2.21 28.44 -15.22
CA TYR A 144 1.30 27.85 -14.22
C TYR A 144 1.29 26.33 -14.34
N TRP A 145 0.71 25.67 -13.35
CA TRP A 145 0.58 24.21 -13.32
C TRP A 145 -0.87 23.76 -13.15
N LEU A 146 -1.22 22.67 -13.83
CA LEU A 146 -2.53 22.01 -13.72
C LEU A 146 -2.39 20.75 -12.88
N TYR A 147 -3.35 20.48 -12.00
CA TYR A 147 -3.35 19.27 -11.16
C TYR A 147 -4.73 18.60 -11.15
N LYS A 148 -4.75 17.27 -11.16
CA LYS A 148 -5.96 16.43 -11.20
C LYS A 148 -6.29 15.79 -9.85
N SER A 149 -5.37 15.84 -8.89
CA SER A 149 -5.54 15.27 -7.55
C SER A 149 -4.75 16.04 -6.48
N ASN A 150 -5.13 15.89 -5.21
CA ASN A 150 -4.40 16.48 -4.07
C ASN A 150 -2.96 15.96 -3.96
N SER A 151 -2.73 14.68 -4.29
CA SER A 151 -1.38 14.07 -4.27
C SER A 151 -0.47 14.69 -5.33
N GLU A 152 -0.99 14.92 -6.54
CA GLU A 152 -0.26 15.61 -7.61
C GLU A 152 0.04 17.06 -7.25
N PHE A 153 -0.95 17.78 -6.72
CA PHE A 153 -0.79 19.14 -6.20
C PHE A 153 0.30 19.23 -5.13
N LYS A 154 0.26 18.34 -4.13
CA LYS A 154 1.27 18.24 -3.07
C LYS A 154 2.68 18.10 -3.63
N ASN A 155 2.86 17.21 -4.61
CA ASN A 155 4.15 16.99 -5.25
C ASN A 155 4.66 18.24 -5.97
N TYR A 156 3.80 18.94 -6.71
CA TYR A 156 4.19 20.18 -7.39
C TYR A 156 4.56 21.29 -6.41
N VAL A 157 3.74 21.54 -5.39
CA VAL A 157 4.04 22.54 -4.36
C VAL A 157 5.36 22.20 -3.66
N GLN A 158 5.55 20.94 -3.28
CA GLN A 158 6.79 20.50 -2.62
C GLN A 158 8.02 20.71 -3.50
N ASN A 159 7.96 20.35 -4.78
CA ASN A 159 9.09 20.50 -5.70
C ASN A 159 9.39 21.98 -6.00
N HIS A 160 8.37 22.78 -6.31
CA HIS A 160 8.56 24.19 -6.68
C HIS A 160 9.03 25.02 -5.49
N LEU A 161 8.43 24.82 -4.32
CA LEU A 161 8.83 25.55 -3.12
C LEU A 161 10.23 25.13 -2.66
N SER A 162 10.56 23.83 -2.70
CA SER A 162 11.93 23.38 -2.39
C SER A 162 12.95 23.93 -3.37
N GLY A 163 12.63 23.99 -4.66
CA GLY A 163 13.50 24.55 -5.70
C GLY A 163 13.69 26.06 -5.55
N TYR A 164 12.62 26.80 -5.25
CA TYR A 164 12.69 28.24 -5.00
C TYR A 164 13.51 28.57 -3.77
N VAL A 165 13.29 27.85 -2.68
CA VAL A 165 14.06 28.00 -1.45
C VAL A 165 15.53 27.66 -1.68
N ALA A 166 15.82 26.59 -2.42
CA ALA A 166 17.19 26.26 -2.81
C ALA A 166 17.82 27.39 -3.65
N ASN A 167 17.06 28.03 -4.54
CA ASN A 167 17.53 29.17 -5.33
C ASN A 167 17.78 30.42 -4.47
N LEU A 168 16.88 30.77 -3.55
CA LEU A 168 17.08 31.87 -2.60
C LEU A 168 18.34 31.69 -1.76
N ILE A 169 18.57 30.47 -1.27
CA ILE A 169 19.81 30.10 -0.56
C ILE A 169 21.05 30.30 -1.48
N MET A 170 20.91 30.13 -2.80
CA MET A 170 21.97 30.39 -3.77
C MET A 170 22.09 31.88 -4.19
N HIS A 171 21.02 32.68 -4.09
CA HIS A 171 20.97 34.08 -4.54
C HIS A 171 21.20 35.14 -3.44
N GLU A 172 21.20 34.79 -2.15
CA GLU A 172 21.70 35.67 -1.06
C GLU A 172 23.24 35.90 -1.09
N LEU A 173 23.89 35.65 -2.23
CA LEU A 173 25.30 35.92 -2.51
C LEU A 173 25.42 37.22 -3.33
N PRO A 174 26.15 38.27 -2.89
CA PRO A 174 26.16 39.56 -3.57
C PRO A 174 26.75 39.54 -4.98
N ILE A 175 26.04 40.15 -5.93
CA ILE A 175 26.51 40.52 -7.27
C ILE A 175 27.13 41.91 -7.19
N GLU A 176 28.44 42.00 -6.92
CA GLU A 176 29.25 43.18 -7.23
C GLU A 176 30.72 42.78 -7.48
N VAL A 177 30.92 42.01 -8.55
CA VAL A 177 32.21 41.93 -9.26
C VAL A 177 31.94 42.15 -10.74
N GLN A 178 31.47 43.36 -11.07
CA GLN A 178 31.83 43.98 -12.34
C GLN A 178 32.37 45.37 -12.04
N LYS A 179 33.69 45.41 -11.86
CA LYS A 179 34.61 46.56 -11.77
C LYS A 179 35.08 46.93 -10.35
N SER A 180 36.41 46.84 -10.23
CA SER A 180 37.31 47.45 -9.24
C SER A 180 37.49 46.75 -7.88
N GLU A 181 38.77 46.50 -7.62
CA GLU A 181 39.39 45.89 -6.45
C GLU A 181 39.01 46.57 -5.13
N LYS A 182 38.49 45.81 -4.15
CA LYS A 182 39.01 45.75 -2.76
C LYS A 182 38.24 44.76 -1.88
N LYS A 183 39.03 44.03 -1.07
CA LYS A 183 38.71 43.05 -0.03
C LYS A 183 37.43 43.31 0.78
N ILE A 184 36.56 42.29 0.91
CA ILE A 184 35.98 41.75 2.16
C ILE A 184 35.52 40.30 1.84
N GLY A 185 35.88 39.33 2.69
CA GLY A 185 35.67 37.91 2.44
C GLY A 185 34.34 37.36 2.95
N HIS A 186 33.62 36.65 2.08
CA HIS A 186 32.70 35.55 2.38
C HIS A 186 32.77 34.56 1.20
N GLU A 187 33.19 33.32 1.46
CA GLU A 187 33.39 32.26 0.45
C GLU A 187 32.04 31.78 -0.11
N ILE A 188 31.92 31.77 -1.43
CA ILE A 188 30.74 31.34 -2.19
C ILE A 188 30.65 29.81 -2.27
N ASN A 189 29.45 29.27 -2.07
CA ASN A 189 29.12 27.85 -1.93
C ASN A 189 28.79 27.15 -3.29
N LEU A 190 29.52 27.47 -4.36
CA LEU A 190 29.29 26.88 -5.69
C LEU A 190 29.95 25.49 -5.82
N PRO A 191 29.40 24.58 -6.63
CA PRO A 191 30.06 23.32 -6.92
C PRO A 191 31.37 23.60 -7.65
N ASP A 192 32.46 23.02 -7.17
CA ASP A 192 33.78 23.20 -7.78
C ASP A 192 33.92 22.37 -9.07
N LYS A 193 33.12 21.31 -9.23
CA LYS A 193 33.04 20.51 -10.46
C LYS A 193 31.65 19.93 -10.67
N ILE A 194 31.22 19.82 -11.93
CA ILE A 194 29.94 19.22 -12.32
C ILE A 194 30.21 18.09 -13.32
N TYR A 195 29.60 16.94 -13.08
CA TYR A 195 29.64 15.78 -13.96
C TYR A 195 28.26 15.52 -14.54
N SER A 196 28.20 15.10 -15.80
CA SER A 196 26.93 14.75 -16.46
C SER A 196 26.26 13.52 -15.84
N ASN A 197 27.01 12.65 -15.17
CA ASN A 197 26.49 11.53 -14.39
C ASN A 197 27.53 10.99 -13.39
N ILE A 198 27.09 10.05 -12.55
CA ILE A 198 27.93 9.42 -11.54
C ILE A 198 29.12 8.67 -12.13
N THR A 199 28.97 8.01 -13.28
CA THR A 199 30.05 7.26 -13.91
C THR A 199 31.22 8.17 -14.29
N LYS A 200 30.93 9.39 -14.74
CA LYS A 200 31.96 10.41 -15.04
C LYS A 200 32.65 10.96 -13.79
N ALA A 201 32.07 10.77 -12.60
CA ALA A 201 32.69 11.15 -11.33
C ALA A 201 33.55 10.02 -10.72
N HIS A 202 33.46 8.78 -11.23
CA HIS A 202 34.08 7.61 -10.57
C HIS A 202 35.60 7.73 -10.40
N GLU A 203 36.34 8.27 -11.38
CA GLU A 203 37.79 8.40 -11.28
C GLU A 203 38.20 9.36 -10.16
N ASP A 204 37.54 10.52 -10.06
CA ASP A 204 37.80 11.49 -9.00
C ASP A 204 37.43 10.94 -7.62
N ILE A 205 36.27 10.25 -7.53
CA ILE A 205 35.85 9.58 -6.30
C ILE A 205 36.86 8.48 -5.90
N ALA A 206 37.34 7.67 -6.85
CA ALA A 206 38.34 6.63 -6.58
C ALA A 206 39.63 7.25 -6.03
N ASN A 207 40.10 8.34 -6.63
CA ASN A 207 41.29 9.06 -6.16
C ASN A 207 41.13 9.63 -4.75
N ASP A 208 39.95 10.17 -4.44
CA ASP A 208 39.61 10.62 -3.09
C ASP A 208 39.62 9.48 -2.08
N ILE A 209 39.10 8.30 -2.45
CA ILE A 209 39.09 7.11 -1.59
C ILE A 209 40.51 6.63 -1.33
N LYS A 210 41.35 6.49 -2.36
CA LYS A 210 42.74 6.02 -2.22
C LYS A 210 43.57 6.91 -1.28
N ASN A 211 43.31 8.21 -1.29
CA ASN A 211 44.03 9.20 -0.46
C ASN A 211 43.24 9.65 0.78
N GLY A 212 42.13 8.98 1.08
CA GLY A 212 41.18 9.34 2.12
C GLY A 212 41.21 8.39 3.33
N LYS A 213 40.45 8.76 4.36
CA LYS A 213 40.21 7.90 5.54
C LYS A 213 38.74 7.51 5.73
N ILE A 214 37.84 8.12 4.94
CA ILE A 214 36.41 7.88 5.07
C ILE A 214 35.73 7.98 3.72
N ILE A 215 34.76 7.09 3.53
CA ILE A 215 33.70 7.23 2.52
C ILE A 215 32.34 7.00 3.18
N LYS A 216 31.43 7.97 3.01
CA LYS A 216 30.03 7.85 3.42
C LYS A 216 29.15 7.90 2.17
N PHE A 217 28.20 7.00 2.02
CA PHE A 217 27.27 7.00 0.90
C PHE A 217 25.83 6.94 1.37
N TYR A 218 24.99 7.85 0.90
CA TYR A 218 23.54 7.87 1.11
C TYR A 218 22.81 7.71 -0.24
N GLY A 219 21.88 6.77 -0.35
CA GLY A 219 21.03 6.66 -1.54
C GLY A 219 20.27 5.34 -1.68
N LEU A 220 19.72 5.08 -2.85
CA LEU A 220 18.78 3.97 -3.06
C LEU A 220 19.33 2.56 -2.75
N ARG A 221 20.47 2.18 -3.36
CA ARG A 221 20.91 0.75 -3.35
C ARG A 221 22.41 0.48 -3.31
N GLY A 222 23.26 1.52 -3.41
CA GLY A 222 24.72 1.34 -3.38
C GLY A 222 25.33 0.51 -4.53
N ALA A 223 24.60 0.31 -5.63
CA ALA A 223 25.04 -0.56 -6.74
C ALA A 223 26.41 -0.17 -7.35
N THR A 224 26.83 1.09 -7.20
CA THR A 224 28.13 1.58 -7.65
C THR A 224 29.30 0.93 -6.91
N PHE A 225 29.08 0.46 -5.68
CA PHE A 225 30.12 -0.10 -4.82
C PHE A 225 30.13 -1.63 -4.80
N VAL A 226 29.52 -2.25 -5.82
CA VAL A 226 29.35 -3.70 -5.92
C VAL A 226 30.00 -4.22 -7.20
N GLY A 227 30.58 -5.42 -7.14
CA GLY A 227 31.14 -6.12 -8.30
C GLY A 227 32.66 -6.34 -8.21
N PRO A 228 33.27 -6.93 -9.26
CA PRO A 228 34.69 -7.26 -9.27
C PRO A 228 35.56 -6.00 -9.23
N SER A 229 36.63 -6.01 -8.43
CA SER A 229 37.56 -4.87 -8.32
C SER A 229 38.32 -4.61 -9.61
N GLU A 230 38.52 -5.62 -10.46
CA GLU A 230 39.26 -5.53 -11.73
C GLU A 230 38.59 -4.57 -12.72
N VAL A 231 37.26 -4.41 -12.61
CA VAL A 231 36.45 -3.59 -13.53
C VAL A 231 35.71 -2.45 -12.82
N ASN A 232 35.77 -2.37 -11.49
CA ASN A 232 35.13 -1.33 -10.70
C ASN A 232 36.16 -0.54 -9.90
N ALA A 233 36.53 0.65 -10.43
CA ALA A 233 37.53 1.53 -9.85
C ALA A 233 37.24 1.96 -8.40
N LEU A 234 35.96 2.11 -8.01
CA LEU A 234 35.60 2.46 -6.64
C LEU A 234 35.80 1.28 -5.69
N VAL A 235 35.38 0.08 -6.10
CA VAL A 235 35.61 -1.14 -5.30
C VAL A 235 37.10 -1.39 -5.16
N ASN A 236 37.87 -1.24 -6.24
CA ASN A 236 39.31 -1.36 -6.19
C ASN A 236 39.94 -0.35 -5.21
N ALA A 237 39.55 0.93 -5.29
CA ALA A 237 40.05 1.95 -4.37
C ALA A 237 39.72 1.67 -2.90
N ILE A 238 38.54 1.12 -2.60
CA ILE A 238 38.16 0.71 -1.23
C ILE A 238 38.92 -0.55 -0.79
N ASN A 239 39.32 -1.43 -1.71
CA ASN A 239 40.09 -2.63 -1.40
C ASN A 239 41.59 -2.34 -1.20
N GLU A 240 42.15 -1.39 -1.94
CA GLU A 240 43.57 -1.00 -1.83
C GLU A 240 43.87 -0.14 -0.59
N ASN A 241 42.85 0.45 0.05
CA ASN A 241 43.02 1.30 1.23
C ASN A 241 42.51 0.62 2.50
N ASP A 242 43.37 -0.10 3.22
CA ASP A 242 43.01 -0.82 4.46
C ASP A 242 42.54 0.09 5.60
N GLN A 243 42.87 1.39 5.54
CA GLN A 243 42.55 2.38 6.57
C GLN A 243 41.23 3.14 6.29
N ILE A 244 40.52 2.81 5.21
CA ILE A 244 39.29 3.50 4.83
C ILE A 244 38.10 3.06 5.71
N GLU A 245 37.51 4.00 6.45
CA GLU A 245 36.20 3.78 7.07
C GLU A 245 35.10 3.93 6.01
N THR A 246 34.25 2.91 5.87
CA THR A 246 33.22 2.84 4.84
C THR A 246 31.82 2.78 5.48
N LYS A 247 30.97 3.76 5.18
CA LYS A 247 29.61 3.87 5.72
C LYS A 247 28.58 3.92 4.61
N PHE A 248 27.83 2.84 4.41
CA PHE A 248 26.74 2.79 3.44
C PHE A 248 25.40 2.95 4.14
N LEU A 249 24.70 4.03 3.83
CA LEU A 249 23.35 4.30 4.28
C LEU A 249 22.39 4.18 3.09
N ILE A 250 21.79 3.01 2.93
CA ILE A 250 20.95 2.69 1.77
C ILE A 250 19.47 2.57 2.12
N SER A 251 18.59 2.62 1.13
CA SER A 251 17.16 2.53 1.42
C SER A 251 16.79 1.18 2.03
N TYR A 252 15.89 1.20 3.00
CA TYR A 252 15.32 0.00 3.57
C TYR A 252 14.58 -0.77 2.46
N PRO A 253 14.94 -2.04 2.19
CA PRO A 253 14.48 -2.76 0.99
C PRO A 253 12.96 -2.94 0.91
N TYR A 254 12.25 -2.78 2.03
CA TYR A 254 10.81 -2.91 2.17
C TYR A 254 10.11 -1.57 2.39
N SER A 255 10.71 -0.47 1.93
CA SER A 255 10.17 0.89 2.05
C SER A 255 9.28 1.25 0.85
N GLU A 256 8.09 1.82 1.10
CA GLU A 256 7.24 2.36 0.03
C GLU A 256 7.89 3.55 -0.70
N ASN A 257 8.84 4.24 -0.07
CA ASN A 257 9.63 5.29 -0.76
C ASN A 257 10.38 4.74 -1.99
N ILE A 258 10.68 3.44 -2.03
CA ILE A 258 11.24 2.79 -3.22
C ILE A 258 10.18 2.72 -4.32
N ARG A 259 8.94 2.36 -3.98
CA ARG A 259 7.81 2.33 -4.92
C ARG A 259 7.61 3.72 -5.51
N ASP A 260 7.48 4.74 -4.67
CA ASP A 260 7.26 6.13 -5.10
C ASP A 260 8.35 6.60 -6.06
N ARG A 261 9.61 6.25 -5.77
CA ARG A 261 10.72 6.55 -6.68
C ARG A 261 10.60 5.79 -8.00
N LEU A 262 10.21 4.53 -7.99
CA LEU A 262 10.07 3.75 -9.21
C LEU A 262 8.91 4.27 -10.06
N THR A 263 7.74 4.49 -9.46
CA THR A 263 6.53 4.97 -10.14
C THR A 263 6.62 6.43 -10.59
N SER A 264 7.56 7.23 -10.07
CA SER A 264 7.91 8.54 -10.65
C SER A 264 8.50 8.47 -12.07
N MET A 265 8.75 7.27 -12.61
CA MET A 265 9.18 7.04 -13.99
C MET A 265 8.08 6.29 -14.75
N ASP A 266 7.61 6.85 -15.87
CA ASP A 266 6.49 6.31 -16.67
C ASP A 266 6.63 4.82 -17.00
N LYS A 267 7.86 4.38 -17.30
CA LYS A 267 8.18 2.97 -17.62
C LYS A 267 7.93 1.97 -16.47
N TYR A 268 7.73 2.44 -15.25
CA TYR A 268 7.49 1.61 -14.06
C TYR A 268 6.16 1.96 -13.37
N LEU A 269 5.22 2.62 -14.06
CA LEU A 269 3.88 2.86 -13.51
C LEU A 269 3.09 1.55 -13.31
N GLU A 270 3.26 0.58 -14.21
CA GLU A 270 2.66 -0.74 -14.07
C GLU A 270 3.31 -1.54 -12.93
N ASP A 271 2.48 -2.14 -12.07
CA ASP A 271 2.90 -2.91 -10.89
C ASP A 271 3.95 -3.97 -11.23
N ASP A 272 3.76 -4.75 -12.28
CA ASP A 272 4.69 -5.81 -12.68
C ASP A 272 6.08 -5.26 -13.07
N LYS A 273 6.11 -4.14 -13.80
CA LYS A 273 7.36 -3.46 -14.18
C LYS A 273 8.04 -2.85 -12.96
N CYS A 274 7.28 -2.21 -12.09
CA CYS A 274 7.75 -1.65 -10.82
C CYS A 274 8.39 -2.73 -9.95
N GLU A 275 7.68 -3.81 -9.69
CA GLU A 275 8.13 -4.90 -8.83
C GLU A 275 9.35 -5.62 -9.40
N LYS A 276 9.43 -5.83 -10.72
CA LYS A 276 10.62 -6.39 -11.37
C LYS A 276 11.85 -5.49 -11.13
N LYS A 277 11.69 -4.16 -11.24
CA LYS A 277 12.77 -3.22 -10.96
C LYS A 277 13.11 -3.13 -9.46
N TRP A 278 12.11 -3.24 -8.59
CA TRP A 278 12.29 -3.29 -7.14
C TRP A 278 13.05 -4.55 -6.73
N ARG A 279 12.69 -5.71 -7.27
CA ARG A 279 13.43 -6.98 -7.11
C ARG A 279 14.91 -6.84 -7.49
N ASN A 280 15.22 -6.18 -8.61
CA ASN A 280 16.61 -5.91 -8.97
C ASN A 280 17.30 -4.98 -7.97
N THR A 281 16.60 -3.94 -7.51
CA THR A 281 17.09 -3.03 -6.47
C THR A 281 17.38 -3.79 -5.16
N TYR A 282 16.49 -4.71 -4.77
CA TYR A 282 16.67 -5.60 -3.63
C TYR A 282 17.89 -6.50 -3.79
N LYS A 283 18.08 -7.15 -4.95
CA LYS A 283 19.28 -7.97 -5.23
C LYS A 283 20.56 -7.15 -5.03
N LYS A 284 20.62 -5.92 -5.56
CA LYS A 284 21.77 -5.03 -5.43
C LYS A 284 22.06 -4.59 -3.99
N VAL A 285 21.02 -4.36 -3.18
CA VAL A 285 21.17 -4.10 -1.74
C VAL A 285 21.85 -5.27 -1.04
N PHE A 286 21.44 -6.51 -1.32
CA PHE A 286 22.04 -7.70 -0.71
C PHE A 286 23.45 -8.00 -1.23
N GLU A 287 23.73 -7.76 -2.51
CA GLU A 287 25.09 -7.87 -3.04
C GLU A 287 26.04 -6.91 -2.31
N LEU A 288 25.62 -5.66 -2.03
CA LEU A 288 26.38 -4.71 -1.22
C LEU A 288 26.60 -5.24 0.20
N VAL A 289 25.52 -5.65 0.89
CA VAL A 289 25.63 -6.17 2.26
C VAL A 289 26.62 -7.32 2.33
N ASN A 290 26.55 -8.28 1.39
CA ASN A 290 27.44 -9.43 1.36
C ASN A 290 28.90 -9.05 1.05
N GLN A 291 29.12 -8.12 0.11
CA GLN A 291 30.47 -7.69 -0.27
C GLN A 291 31.22 -7.02 0.88
N TYR A 292 30.51 -6.31 1.76
CA TYR A 292 31.11 -5.60 2.90
C TYR A 292 30.89 -6.28 4.25
N ALA A 293 30.19 -7.43 4.31
CA ALA A 293 29.84 -8.12 5.56
C ALA A 293 31.06 -8.55 6.42
N ARG A 294 32.21 -8.79 5.78
CA ARG A 294 33.44 -9.27 6.43
C ARG A 294 34.51 -8.19 6.61
N LYS A 295 34.24 -6.95 6.18
CA LYS A 295 35.19 -5.84 6.32
C LYS A 295 34.97 -5.14 7.65
N GLU A 296 35.97 -5.18 8.54
CA GLU A 296 35.88 -4.56 9.87
C GLU A 296 35.63 -3.05 9.81
N ASN A 297 36.21 -2.38 8.82
CA ASN A 297 36.08 -0.94 8.61
C ASN A 297 34.87 -0.56 7.73
N ALA A 298 33.91 -1.46 7.51
CA ALA A 298 32.72 -1.17 6.70
C ALA A 298 31.43 -1.48 7.45
N GLU A 299 30.47 -0.56 7.37
CA GLU A 299 29.13 -0.75 7.94
C GLU A 299 28.05 -0.39 6.89
N VAL A 300 27.01 -1.23 6.82
CA VAL A 300 25.82 -1.00 5.99
C VAL A 300 24.61 -0.83 6.90
N ARG A 301 23.90 0.29 6.76
CA ARG A 301 22.65 0.61 7.46
C ARG A 301 21.54 1.00 6.50
N PHE A 302 20.31 1.00 7.01
CA PHE A 302 19.10 1.16 6.20
C PHE A 302 18.25 2.35 6.66
N HIS A 303 18.05 3.34 5.79
CA HIS A 303 17.17 4.49 6.03
C HIS A 303 15.77 4.25 5.43
N ASP A 304 14.75 4.88 6.00
CA ASP A 304 13.34 4.76 5.55
C ASP A 304 12.77 6.16 5.30
N THR A 305 13.39 6.88 4.37
CA THR A 305 13.12 8.29 4.07
C THR A 305 12.96 8.50 2.58
N VAL A 306 12.27 9.59 2.21
CA VAL A 306 12.07 9.99 0.81
C VAL A 306 13.41 10.16 0.09
N LEU A 307 13.48 9.65 -1.13
CA LEU A 307 14.68 9.64 -1.97
C LEU A 307 14.75 10.89 -2.85
N LEU A 308 15.15 12.02 -2.27
CA LEU A 308 15.33 13.29 -3.00
C LEU A 308 16.71 13.40 -3.66
N PHE A 309 17.75 12.87 -3.00
CA PHE A 309 19.12 12.97 -3.44
C PHE A 309 19.95 11.73 -3.08
N ARG A 310 21.09 11.58 -3.77
CA ARG A 310 22.20 10.71 -3.41
C ARG A 310 23.36 11.56 -2.94
N LEU A 311 24.06 11.11 -1.90
CA LEU A 311 25.22 11.79 -1.34
C LEU A 311 26.39 10.81 -1.28
N LEU A 312 27.58 11.28 -1.61
CA LEU A 312 28.82 10.56 -1.39
C LEU A 312 29.83 11.53 -0.79
N PHE A 313 30.25 11.26 0.42
CA PHE A 313 31.26 12.03 1.12
C PHE A 313 32.57 11.29 1.08
N THR A 314 33.63 12.00 0.75
CA THR A 314 35.00 11.63 1.02
C THR A 314 35.55 12.59 2.07
N ARG A 315 36.80 12.43 2.48
CA ARG A 315 37.44 13.43 3.34
C ARG A 315 37.48 14.81 2.69
N LYS A 316 37.63 14.88 1.36
CA LYS A 316 37.88 16.13 0.63
C LYS A 316 36.63 16.71 0.00
N HIS A 317 35.71 15.87 -0.47
CA HIS A 317 34.60 16.32 -1.28
C HIS A 317 33.27 15.67 -0.92
N LEU A 318 32.19 16.40 -1.18
CA LEU A 318 30.82 15.91 -1.27
C LEU A 318 30.45 15.83 -2.74
N TYR A 319 29.96 14.67 -3.18
CA TYR A 319 29.32 14.47 -4.46
C TYR A 319 27.81 14.29 -4.24
N ILE A 320 27.01 15.22 -4.76
CA ILE A 320 25.55 15.19 -4.66
C ILE A 320 24.91 14.99 -6.03
N GLY A 321 23.88 14.15 -6.10
CA GLY A 321 23.01 14.07 -7.27
C GLY A 321 21.56 14.02 -6.87
N TYR A 322 20.68 14.62 -7.66
CA TYR A 322 19.26 14.68 -7.38
C TYR A 322 18.51 13.56 -8.10
N TYR A 323 17.53 12.96 -7.43
CA TYR A 323 16.65 11.98 -8.05
C TYR A 323 15.54 12.72 -8.81
N GLU A 324 15.76 12.98 -10.09
CA GLU A 324 14.80 13.66 -10.94
C GLU A 324 13.62 12.73 -11.34
N PRO A 325 12.36 13.21 -11.29
CA PRO A 325 11.21 12.52 -11.86
C PRO A 325 11.43 12.20 -13.35
N GLY A 326 10.92 11.06 -13.81
CA GLY A 326 11.06 10.62 -15.21
C GLY A 326 12.47 10.15 -15.62
N LYS A 327 13.53 10.47 -14.87
CA LYS A 327 14.92 10.11 -15.21
C LYS A 327 15.48 8.98 -14.36
N ASP A 328 16.22 8.07 -14.99
CA ASP A 328 17.02 7.07 -14.25
C ASP A 328 18.18 7.76 -13.52
N SER A 329 18.55 7.25 -12.35
CA SER A 329 19.56 7.88 -11.50
C SER A 329 20.95 7.94 -12.17
N VAL A 330 21.23 7.02 -13.09
CA VAL A 330 22.47 7.05 -13.87
C VAL A 330 22.53 8.20 -14.88
N ASN A 331 21.41 8.86 -15.16
CA ASN A 331 21.30 9.95 -16.14
C ASN A 331 21.10 11.34 -15.49
N THR A 332 21.39 11.45 -14.19
CA THR A 332 21.28 12.72 -13.44
C THR A 332 22.67 13.25 -13.13
N CYS A 333 22.84 14.57 -13.20
CA CYS A 333 24.11 15.24 -12.93
C CYS A 333 24.62 14.96 -11.51
N ILE A 334 25.94 15.08 -11.34
CA ILE A 334 26.61 15.08 -10.05
C ILE A 334 27.32 16.41 -9.87
N PHE A 335 27.15 17.01 -8.69
CA PHE A 335 27.82 18.23 -8.29
C PHE A 335 28.82 17.88 -7.19
N ARG A 336 30.07 18.34 -7.35
CA ARG A 336 31.13 18.20 -6.36
C ARG A 336 31.25 19.49 -5.57
N PHE A 337 31.46 19.36 -4.26
CA PHE A 337 31.73 20.47 -3.35
C PHE A 337 32.93 20.11 -2.47
N GLU A 338 33.80 21.08 -2.22
CA GLU A 338 34.93 20.98 -1.30
C GLU A 338 34.49 20.84 0.18
N GLN A 339 35.34 20.25 1.01
CA GLN A 339 35.08 19.97 2.44
C GLN A 339 34.76 21.24 3.25
N ASN A 340 35.37 22.37 2.91
CA ASN A 340 35.14 23.65 3.59
C ASN A 340 33.81 24.31 3.22
N SER A 341 33.10 23.81 2.19
CA SER A 341 31.80 24.34 1.79
C SER A 341 30.73 24.13 2.86
N ALA A 342 29.81 25.09 3.01
CA ALA A 342 28.66 24.93 3.89
C ALA A 342 27.72 23.81 3.39
N THR A 343 27.70 23.55 2.08
CA THR A 343 26.96 22.43 1.48
C THR A 343 27.47 21.09 2.00
N TYR A 344 28.79 20.87 1.99
CA TYR A 344 29.40 19.67 2.57
C TYR A 344 28.98 19.48 4.03
N GLN A 345 29.16 20.52 4.86
CA GLN A 345 28.88 20.48 6.30
C GLN A 345 27.40 20.17 6.61
N THR A 346 26.49 20.78 5.84
CA THR A 346 25.04 20.61 6.02
C THR A 346 24.62 19.17 5.72
N TYR A 347 25.04 18.65 4.56
CA TYR A 347 24.68 17.29 4.17
C TYR A 347 25.41 16.24 5.01
N GLU A 348 26.61 16.53 5.51
CA GLU A 348 27.31 15.66 6.45
C GLU A 348 26.52 15.53 7.75
N HIS A 349 26.03 16.66 8.30
CA HIS A 349 25.16 16.63 9.47
C HIS A 349 23.87 15.83 9.23
N PHE A 350 23.24 16.03 8.06
CA PHE A 350 22.09 15.22 7.65
C PHE A 350 22.43 13.72 7.63
N PHE A 351 23.55 13.34 7.01
CA PHE A 351 24.00 11.96 6.95
C PHE A 351 24.16 11.37 8.35
N ASP A 352 24.87 12.06 9.24
CA ASP A 352 25.17 11.59 10.59
C ASP A 352 23.89 11.44 11.43
N MET A 353 22.91 12.33 11.26
CA MET A 353 21.59 12.19 11.88
C MET A 353 20.84 10.96 11.38
N GLN A 354 20.80 10.75 10.06
CA GLN A 354 20.13 9.58 9.47
C GLN A 354 20.84 8.29 9.86
N TRP A 355 22.18 8.29 9.90
CA TRP A 355 23.00 7.17 10.33
C TRP A 355 22.66 6.68 11.74
N LYS A 356 22.42 7.61 12.66
CA LYS A 356 22.01 7.30 14.05
C LYS A 356 20.62 6.66 14.13
N LYS A 357 19.68 7.09 13.29
CA LYS A 357 18.29 6.59 13.25
C LYS A 357 18.12 5.32 12.42
N ALA A 358 19.09 5.01 11.56
CA ALA A 358 18.99 3.94 10.59
C ALA A 358 18.91 2.55 11.22
N LYS A 359 18.16 1.65 10.57
CA LYS A 359 18.11 0.24 10.94
C LYS A 359 19.46 -0.39 10.63
N ARG A 360 19.96 -1.24 11.53
CA ARG A 360 21.26 -1.93 11.37
C ARG A 360 21.16 -3.27 10.66
N SER A 361 19.96 -3.81 10.53
CA SER A 361 19.72 -5.13 9.95
C SER A 361 18.41 -5.17 9.19
N ILE A 362 18.34 -6.04 8.19
CA ILE A 362 17.11 -6.42 7.50
C ILE A 362 16.53 -7.67 8.19
N PRO A 363 15.21 -7.80 8.32
CA PRO A 363 14.56 -9.05 8.71
C PRO A 363 15.12 -10.28 7.95
N LYS A 364 15.37 -11.38 8.67
CA LYS A 364 15.84 -12.64 8.04
C LYS A 364 14.84 -13.21 7.02
N ARG A 365 13.54 -12.95 7.23
CA ARG A 365 12.46 -13.32 6.31
C ARG A 365 11.94 -12.07 5.62
N ILE A 366 11.69 -12.18 4.33
CA ILE A 366 11.04 -11.14 3.56
C ILE A 366 9.63 -10.95 4.14
N PRO A 367 9.27 -9.74 4.59
CA PRO A 367 7.93 -9.49 5.07
C PRO A 367 6.93 -9.79 3.97
N ALA A 368 5.78 -10.25 4.41
CA ALA A 368 4.82 -10.87 3.56
C ALA A 368 4.59 -10.12 2.24
N LYS A 369 4.05 -8.90 2.40
CA LYS A 369 3.74 -7.92 1.36
C LYS A 369 4.80 -7.78 0.24
N TYR A 370 6.06 -8.10 0.53
CA TYR A 370 7.20 -7.97 -0.38
C TYR A 370 7.72 -9.31 -0.93
N SER A 371 6.94 -10.40 -0.87
CA SER A 371 7.27 -11.72 -1.42
C SER A 371 7.67 -11.66 -2.90
N PHE A 372 7.13 -10.70 -3.65
CA PHE A 372 7.54 -10.39 -5.02
C PHE A 372 9.01 -9.97 -5.17
N LEU A 373 9.78 -9.76 -4.11
CA LEU A 373 11.22 -9.52 -4.18
C LEU A 373 12.03 -10.80 -4.41
N LYS A 374 11.41 -11.99 -4.30
CA LYS A 374 11.99 -13.30 -4.69
C LYS A 374 11.24 -13.94 -5.85
N GLU A 375 11.96 -14.55 -6.76
CA GLU A 375 11.35 -15.20 -7.94
C GLU A 375 10.55 -16.44 -7.52
N ARG A 376 11.05 -17.11 -6.50
CA ARG A 376 10.46 -18.25 -5.83
C ARG A 376 10.53 -18.05 -4.32
N PHE A 377 9.46 -18.35 -3.60
CA PHE A 377 9.36 -18.19 -2.15
C PHE A 377 8.58 -19.34 -1.51
N SER A 378 8.93 -19.72 -0.29
CA SER A 378 8.10 -20.64 0.49
C SER A 378 6.95 -19.88 1.15
N MET A 379 5.82 -20.57 1.27
CA MET A 379 4.60 -20.07 1.90
C MET A 379 4.15 -21.08 2.93
N ALA A 380 3.87 -20.65 4.16
CA ALA A 380 3.14 -21.50 5.10
C ALA A 380 1.66 -21.52 4.68
N PRO A 381 0.95 -22.64 4.45
CA PRO A 381 -0.49 -22.60 4.19
C PRO A 381 -1.33 -22.39 5.46
N SER A 382 -2.65 -22.26 5.33
CA SER A 382 -3.59 -22.56 6.42
C SER A 382 -4.07 -24.01 6.33
N LEU A 383 -4.40 -24.62 7.47
CA LEU A 383 -5.13 -25.89 7.49
C LEU A 383 -6.64 -25.60 7.38
N VAL A 384 -7.29 -26.07 6.32
CA VAL A 384 -8.75 -25.96 6.12
C VAL A 384 -9.38 -27.32 6.37
N ILE A 385 -10.38 -27.37 7.24
CA ILE A 385 -11.15 -28.57 7.55
C ILE A 385 -12.60 -28.35 7.11
N ASN A 386 -13.03 -29.08 6.08
CA ASN A 386 -14.43 -29.21 5.70
C ASN A 386 -15.07 -30.31 6.54
N LEU A 387 -16.03 -29.97 7.38
CA LEU A 387 -16.65 -30.92 8.32
C LEU A 387 -17.86 -31.66 7.77
N SER A 388 -18.52 -31.09 6.75
CA SER A 388 -19.75 -31.61 6.17
C SER A 388 -19.87 -31.18 4.72
N SER A 389 -20.67 -31.88 3.94
CA SER A 389 -21.19 -31.43 2.65
C SER A 389 -22.62 -30.88 2.74
N GLU A 390 -23.31 -31.07 3.87
CA GLU A 390 -24.71 -30.66 4.07
C GLU A 390 -24.84 -29.20 4.53
N CYS A 391 -25.90 -28.52 4.08
CA CYS A 391 -26.20 -27.14 4.46
C CYS A 391 -27.72 -26.92 4.58
N ASN A 392 -28.14 -26.03 5.48
CA ASN A 392 -29.52 -25.55 5.60
C ASN A 392 -29.89 -24.43 4.61
N MET A 393 -28.96 -24.07 3.71
CA MET A 393 -29.16 -23.11 2.62
C MET A 393 -28.69 -23.73 1.31
N ARG A 394 -29.18 -23.20 0.18
CA ARG A 394 -28.84 -23.61 -1.18
C ARG A 394 -28.42 -22.39 -2.00
N CYS A 395 -27.36 -21.71 -1.54
CA CYS A 395 -26.95 -20.44 -2.12
C CYS A 395 -26.61 -20.61 -3.61
N VAL A 396 -27.09 -19.71 -4.46
CA VAL A 396 -27.00 -19.81 -5.93
C VAL A 396 -25.55 -19.77 -6.46
N TYR A 397 -24.62 -19.24 -5.67
CA TYR A 397 -23.20 -19.13 -5.99
C TYR A 397 -22.34 -20.27 -5.39
N CYS A 398 -22.95 -21.21 -4.68
CA CYS A 398 -22.25 -22.27 -3.96
C CYS A 398 -22.23 -23.55 -4.81
N PRO A 399 -21.09 -24.27 -4.92
CA PRO A 399 -21.05 -25.56 -5.61
C PRO A 399 -21.80 -26.64 -4.83
N GLU A 400 -22.11 -27.74 -5.50
CA GLU A 400 -22.68 -28.93 -4.87
C GLU A 400 -21.75 -29.47 -3.77
N GLY A 401 -22.31 -29.82 -2.61
CA GLY A 401 -21.55 -30.16 -1.40
C GLY A 401 -20.83 -28.98 -0.73
N GLY A 402 -21.05 -27.74 -1.18
CA GLY A 402 -20.43 -26.54 -0.61
C GLY A 402 -18.91 -26.54 -0.76
N GLU A 403 -18.18 -26.04 0.25
CA GLU A 403 -16.72 -25.97 0.16
C GLU A 403 -16.04 -27.36 0.11
N ASN A 404 -16.78 -28.44 0.38
CA ASN A 404 -16.34 -29.83 0.25
C ASN A 404 -16.25 -30.30 -1.22
N LEU A 405 -16.92 -29.60 -2.16
CA LEU A 405 -16.99 -29.87 -3.60
C LEU A 405 -17.58 -31.22 -4.03
N CYS A 406 -18.09 -31.99 -3.08
CA CYS A 406 -18.85 -33.20 -3.34
C CYS A 406 -19.80 -33.48 -2.18
N GLU A 407 -20.89 -34.17 -2.44
CA GLU A 407 -21.71 -34.76 -1.39
C GLU A 407 -21.04 -36.01 -0.83
N ILE A 408 -21.27 -36.27 0.46
CA ILE A 408 -20.78 -37.45 1.13
C ILE A 408 -21.88 -38.07 1.99
N ASN A 409 -21.83 -39.39 2.16
CA ASN A 409 -22.69 -40.07 3.12
C ASN A 409 -22.10 -39.93 4.53
N LYS A 410 -22.97 -40.01 5.53
CA LYS A 410 -22.55 -39.96 6.95
C LYS A 410 -21.53 -41.05 7.32
N SER A 411 -21.64 -42.24 6.73
CA SER A 411 -20.67 -43.34 6.93
C SER A 411 -19.27 -43.03 6.39
N GLU A 412 -19.16 -42.05 5.48
CA GLU A 412 -17.90 -41.61 4.90
C GLU A 412 -17.27 -40.47 5.71
N GLN A 413 -17.92 -39.94 6.73
CA GLN A 413 -17.38 -38.82 7.48
C GLN A 413 -16.09 -39.21 8.21
N ILE A 414 -15.07 -38.33 8.16
CA ILE A 414 -13.83 -38.51 8.91
C ILE A 414 -14.09 -38.46 10.42
N SER A 415 -13.40 -39.31 11.17
CA SER A 415 -13.52 -39.35 12.63
C SER A 415 -12.79 -38.20 13.34
N ASP A 416 -13.32 -37.78 14.48
CA ASP A 416 -12.66 -36.84 15.40
C ASP A 416 -11.21 -37.24 15.71
N ALA A 417 -10.96 -38.54 15.88
CA ALA A 417 -9.61 -39.04 16.17
C ALA A 417 -8.60 -38.73 15.06
N SER A 418 -9.02 -38.81 13.79
CA SER A 418 -8.14 -38.47 12.66
C SER A 418 -7.99 -36.96 12.49
N ILE A 419 -9.04 -36.18 12.77
CA ILE A 419 -8.97 -34.71 12.82
C ILE A 419 -7.94 -34.25 13.87
N LYS A 420 -8.00 -34.80 15.09
CA LYS A 420 -7.05 -34.49 16.17
C LYS A 420 -5.60 -34.71 15.75
N ARG A 421 -5.32 -35.86 15.14
CA ARG A 421 -3.97 -36.21 14.65
C ARG A 421 -3.50 -35.22 13.59
N LEU A 422 -4.37 -34.82 12.66
CA LEU A 422 -4.06 -33.84 11.62
C LEU A 422 -3.74 -32.47 12.20
N ILE A 423 -4.54 -31.98 13.15
CA ILE A 423 -4.32 -30.71 13.84
C ILE A 423 -2.94 -30.69 14.51
N HIS A 424 -2.62 -31.72 15.29
CA HIS A 424 -1.31 -31.82 15.93
C HIS A 424 -0.17 -31.91 14.90
N SER A 425 -0.30 -32.76 13.88
CA SER A 425 0.77 -32.91 12.87
C SER A 425 1.05 -31.64 12.07
N PHE A 426 0.00 -30.89 11.73
CA PHE A 426 0.14 -29.59 11.07
C PHE A 426 0.80 -28.57 12.00
N LYS A 427 0.37 -28.47 13.25
CA LYS A 427 0.95 -27.55 14.23
C LYS A 427 2.43 -27.85 14.49
N ASP A 428 2.78 -29.12 14.60
CA ASP A 428 4.17 -29.56 14.81
C ASP A 428 5.06 -29.14 13.64
N HIS A 429 4.60 -29.30 12.40
CA HIS A 429 5.34 -28.83 11.22
C HIS A 429 5.52 -27.31 11.24
N MET A 430 4.44 -26.54 11.39
CA MET A 430 4.51 -25.07 11.40
C MET A 430 5.44 -24.54 12.49
N SER A 431 5.53 -25.22 13.63
CA SER A 431 6.38 -24.83 14.75
C SER A 431 7.88 -25.01 14.45
N LYS A 432 8.27 -26.05 13.69
CA LYS A 432 9.67 -26.26 13.25
C LYS A 432 10.18 -25.07 12.45
N ASP A 433 9.33 -24.55 11.57
CA ASP A 433 9.67 -23.42 10.70
C ASP A 433 9.33 -22.06 11.32
N LYS A 434 8.95 -21.99 12.60
CA LYS A 434 8.55 -20.71 13.25
C LYS A 434 7.47 -19.96 12.45
N GLU A 435 6.60 -20.69 11.78
CA GLU A 435 5.52 -20.15 10.97
C GLU A 435 4.23 -20.04 11.79
N MET A 436 3.36 -19.12 11.41
CA MET A 436 2.06 -18.96 12.07
C MET A 436 1.12 -20.09 11.65
N ALA A 437 0.72 -20.90 12.63
CA ALA A 437 -0.28 -21.95 12.43
C ALA A 437 -1.68 -21.33 12.42
N VAL A 438 -2.36 -21.40 11.27
CA VAL A 438 -3.73 -20.90 11.08
C VAL A 438 -4.64 -22.06 10.70
N LEU A 439 -5.73 -22.24 11.45
CA LEU A 439 -6.75 -23.25 11.19
C LEU A 439 -8.04 -22.59 10.73
N ARG A 440 -8.69 -23.16 9.72
CA ARG A 440 -10.01 -22.74 9.24
C ARG A 440 -10.97 -23.92 9.26
N ILE A 441 -12.16 -23.70 9.82
CA ILE A 441 -13.26 -24.64 9.85
C ILE A 441 -14.34 -24.16 8.88
N THR A 442 -14.83 -25.05 8.02
CA THR A 442 -15.82 -24.77 6.97
C THR A 442 -16.54 -26.07 6.56
N GLY A 443 -17.21 -26.09 5.40
CA GLY A 443 -17.84 -27.26 4.78
C GLY A 443 -19.03 -26.86 3.91
N GLY A 444 -20.13 -27.60 4.03
CA GLY A 444 -21.47 -27.03 4.01
C GLY A 444 -21.65 -26.11 5.23
N GLU A 445 -22.64 -26.36 6.08
CA GLU A 445 -22.78 -25.61 7.34
C GLU A 445 -22.12 -26.38 8.51
N PRO A 446 -20.97 -25.92 9.04
CA PRO A 446 -20.25 -26.65 10.09
C PRO A 446 -20.94 -26.67 11.46
N LEU A 447 -22.02 -25.90 11.67
CA LEU A 447 -22.78 -25.88 12.92
C LEU A 447 -24.16 -26.56 12.81
N LEU A 448 -24.47 -27.17 11.66
CA LEU A 448 -25.80 -27.66 11.30
C LEU A 448 -26.38 -28.65 12.33
N SER A 449 -25.65 -29.74 12.59
CA SER A 449 -26.09 -30.81 13.49
C SER A 449 -25.42 -30.74 14.86
N ALA A 450 -26.01 -31.37 15.88
CA ALA A 450 -25.38 -31.46 17.21
C ALA A 450 -24.02 -32.17 17.18
N GLU A 451 -23.87 -33.16 16.30
CA GLU A 451 -22.60 -33.86 16.08
C GLU A 451 -21.55 -32.94 15.46
N ASN A 452 -21.94 -32.15 14.45
CA ASN A 452 -21.07 -31.13 13.86
C ASN A 452 -20.62 -30.10 14.89
N ARG A 453 -21.53 -29.58 15.74
CA ARG A 453 -21.19 -28.65 16.81
C ARG A 453 -20.22 -29.26 17.83
N LYS A 454 -20.41 -30.53 18.18
CA LYS A 454 -19.47 -31.30 19.01
C LYS A 454 -18.08 -31.39 18.37
N THR A 455 -18.00 -31.76 17.10
CA THR A 455 -16.73 -31.86 16.38
C THR A 455 -16.05 -30.49 16.25
N VAL A 456 -16.80 -29.40 16.03
CA VAL A 456 -16.25 -28.03 16.09
C VAL A 456 -15.64 -27.75 17.46
N ALA A 457 -16.36 -28.03 18.56
CA ALA A 457 -15.83 -27.86 19.91
C ALA A 457 -14.56 -28.69 20.17
N THR A 458 -14.50 -29.92 19.65
CA THR A 458 -13.29 -30.74 19.63
C THR A 458 -12.15 -30.02 18.91
N ILE A 459 -12.38 -29.51 17.69
CA ILE A 459 -11.34 -28.78 16.92
C ILE A 459 -10.85 -27.54 17.67
N LEU A 460 -11.76 -26.75 18.25
CA LEU A 460 -11.39 -25.55 19.01
C LEU A 460 -10.47 -25.90 20.20
N THR A 461 -10.79 -26.99 20.90
CA THR A 461 -9.99 -27.47 22.04
C THR A 461 -8.56 -27.86 21.64
N GLU A 462 -8.43 -28.61 20.54
CA GLU A 462 -7.14 -29.15 20.07
C GLU A 462 -6.31 -28.06 19.39
N ALA A 463 -6.98 -27.06 18.80
CA ALA A 463 -6.35 -25.93 18.14
C ALA A 463 -6.03 -24.75 19.08
N LYS A 464 -6.20 -24.88 20.41
CA LYS A 464 -5.98 -23.78 21.37
C LYS A 464 -4.60 -23.10 21.31
N ASN A 465 -3.58 -23.81 20.84
CA ASN A 465 -2.21 -23.31 20.69
C ASN A 465 -1.91 -22.78 19.28
N TYR A 466 -2.93 -22.61 18.43
CA TYR A 466 -2.78 -21.98 17.11
C TYR A 466 -2.66 -20.47 17.25
N ASN A 467 -2.09 -19.83 16.23
CA ASN A 467 -1.99 -18.38 16.18
C ASN A 467 -3.34 -17.74 15.86
N LYS A 468 -4.17 -18.44 15.08
CA LYS A 468 -5.50 -17.98 14.66
C LYS A 468 -6.38 -19.16 14.27
N ILE A 469 -7.63 -19.11 14.68
CA ILE A 469 -8.70 -20.01 14.24
C ILE A 469 -9.73 -19.16 13.48
N VAL A 470 -10.22 -19.67 12.36
CA VAL A 470 -11.27 -19.03 11.56
C VAL A 470 -12.42 -20.01 11.42
N LEU A 471 -13.62 -19.63 11.84
CA LEU A 471 -14.83 -20.42 11.60
C LEU A 471 -15.70 -19.72 10.56
N CYS A 472 -15.88 -20.34 9.40
CA CYS A 472 -16.83 -19.89 8.39
C CYS A 472 -18.19 -20.53 8.67
N THR A 473 -19.26 -19.74 8.78
CA THR A 473 -20.63 -20.25 9.03
C THR A 473 -21.64 -19.28 8.42
N ASN A 474 -22.84 -19.77 8.08
CA ASN A 474 -23.97 -18.89 7.78
C ASN A 474 -24.55 -18.22 9.04
N GLY A 475 -24.17 -18.66 10.23
CA GLY A 475 -24.52 -18.04 11.51
C GLY A 475 -25.84 -18.50 12.11
N VAL A 476 -26.61 -19.37 11.45
CA VAL A 476 -27.95 -19.79 11.91
C VAL A 476 -27.91 -20.53 13.25
N PHE A 477 -26.90 -21.37 13.49
CA PHE A 477 -26.77 -22.19 14.70
C PHE A 477 -25.64 -21.73 15.65
N LEU A 478 -25.20 -20.49 15.48
CA LEU A 478 -24.04 -19.96 16.21
C LEU A 478 -24.31 -19.87 17.72
N SER A 479 -25.50 -19.44 18.12
CA SER A 479 -25.87 -19.34 19.54
C SER A 479 -25.91 -20.71 20.20
N GLU A 480 -26.49 -21.69 19.53
CA GLU A 480 -26.62 -23.07 20.01
C GLU A 480 -25.24 -23.71 20.18
N ALA A 481 -24.34 -23.52 19.22
CA ALA A 481 -22.98 -24.04 19.29
C ALA A 481 -22.17 -23.42 20.44
N TYR A 482 -22.33 -22.12 20.68
CA TYR A 482 -21.69 -21.44 21.78
C TYR A 482 -22.24 -21.90 23.14
N GLU A 483 -23.56 -21.97 23.29
CA GLU A 483 -24.18 -22.31 24.57
C GLU A 483 -23.99 -23.78 24.96
N GLU A 484 -23.97 -24.71 24.00
CA GLU A 484 -23.68 -26.14 24.24
C GLU A 484 -22.23 -26.38 24.69
N TYR A 485 -21.27 -25.57 24.23
CA TYR A 485 -19.83 -25.78 24.41
C TYR A 485 -19.08 -24.52 24.88
N ARG A 486 -19.68 -23.78 25.82
CA ARG A 486 -19.22 -22.44 26.22
C ARG A 486 -17.73 -22.38 26.58
N GLU A 487 -17.26 -23.35 27.38
CA GLU A 487 -15.87 -23.40 27.85
C GLU A 487 -14.87 -23.46 26.68
N GLN A 488 -15.13 -24.33 25.71
CA GLN A 488 -14.25 -24.54 24.55
C GLN A 488 -14.17 -23.28 23.68
N TRP A 489 -15.30 -22.58 23.48
CA TRP A 489 -15.35 -21.34 22.70
C TRP A 489 -14.71 -20.17 23.43
N ASP A 490 -14.95 -20.03 24.73
CA ASP A 490 -14.36 -18.96 25.55
C ASP A 490 -12.83 -19.10 25.64
N HIS A 491 -12.31 -20.33 25.70
CA HIS A 491 -10.87 -20.61 25.78
C HIS A 491 -10.07 -20.10 24.57
N VAL A 492 -10.69 -20.08 23.38
CA VAL A 492 -10.05 -19.65 22.12
C VAL A 492 -10.56 -18.31 21.60
N LYS A 493 -11.45 -17.63 22.34
CA LYS A 493 -12.13 -16.40 21.90
C LYS A 493 -11.20 -15.32 21.38
N ASN A 494 -10.02 -15.17 21.98
CA ASN A 494 -9.01 -14.17 21.61
C ASN A 494 -8.31 -14.47 20.26
N ILE A 495 -8.24 -15.74 19.86
CA ILE A 495 -7.63 -16.20 18.61
C ILE A 495 -8.66 -16.66 17.56
N LEU A 496 -9.94 -16.76 17.92
CA LEU A 496 -11.05 -17.14 17.06
C LEU A 496 -11.64 -15.93 16.34
N LEU A 497 -11.66 -16.00 15.01
CA LEU A 497 -12.38 -15.07 14.14
C LEU A 497 -13.58 -15.80 13.52
N LEU A 498 -14.78 -15.27 13.74
CA LEU A 498 -16.00 -15.73 13.09
C LEU A 498 -16.14 -15.04 11.75
N LYS A 499 -16.21 -15.82 10.67
CA LYS A 499 -16.57 -15.33 9.33
C LYS A 499 -18.01 -15.72 9.05
N ILE A 500 -18.91 -14.75 9.11
CA ILE A 500 -20.34 -14.99 8.96
C ILE A 500 -20.79 -14.54 7.57
N SER A 501 -21.41 -15.43 6.81
CA SER A 501 -21.97 -15.09 5.50
C SER A 501 -23.23 -14.23 5.67
N LEU A 502 -23.20 -13.01 5.13
CA LEU A 502 -24.35 -12.10 5.07
C LEU A 502 -24.28 -11.32 3.75
N ASP A 503 -24.98 -11.84 2.75
CA ASP A 503 -24.87 -11.32 1.38
C ASP A 503 -25.70 -10.05 1.12
N THR A 504 -26.68 -9.74 1.97
CA THR A 504 -27.53 -8.55 1.84
C THR A 504 -28.30 -8.29 3.14
N LEU A 505 -28.69 -7.03 3.37
CA LEU A 505 -29.63 -6.65 4.42
C LEU A 505 -31.10 -6.71 3.97
N ASN A 506 -31.38 -6.92 2.68
CA ASN A 506 -32.74 -7.08 2.18
C ASN A 506 -33.20 -8.55 2.36
N LYS A 507 -34.30 -8.77 3.08
CA LYS A 507 -34.82 -10.11 3.40
C LYS A 507 -35.23 -10.92 2.18
N GLU A 508 -35.84 -10.30 1.19
CA GLU A 508 -36.31 -10.97 -0.03
C GLU A 508 -35.13 -11.41 -0.89
N ARG A 509 -34.14 -10.52 -1.07
CA ARG A 509 -32.90 -10.84 -1.76
C ARG A 509 -32.06 -11.86 -0.99
N PHE A 510 -32.08 -11.83 0.35
CA PHE A 510 -31.46 -12.87 1.18
C PHE A 510 -32.10 -14.23 0.91
N ALA A 511 -33.43 -14.31 0.89
CA ALA A 511 -34.15 -15.55 0.59
C ALA A 511 -33.87 -16.06 -0.83
N ALA A 512 -33.75 -15.14 -1.80
CA ALA A 512 -33.45 -15.45 -3.19
C ALA A 512 -32.01 -15.98 -3.36
N ILE A 513 -31.01 -15.27 -2.83
CA ILE A 513 -29.60 -15.65 -2.99
C ILE A 513 -29.26 -16.93 -2.23
N THR A 514 -29.89 -17.19 -1.08
CA THR A 514 -29.66 -18.40 -0.28
C THR A 514 -30.53 -19.59 -0.69
N GLY A 515 -31.47 -19.40 -1.63
CA GLY A 515 -32.33 -20.47 -2.13
C GLY A 515 -33.30 -21.06 -1.08
N THR A 516 -33.64 -20.29 -0.05
CA THR A 516 -34.45 -20.76 1.10
C THR A 516 -35.94 -20.53 0.95
N GLY A 517 -36.36 -19.82 -0.11
CA GLY A 517 -37.77 -19.50 -0.37
C GLY A 517 -38.45 -18.80 0.82
N LYS A 518 -39.67 -19.21 1.16
CA LYS A 518 -40.47 -18.58 2.23
C LYS A 518 -39.82 -18.59 3.62
N TYR A 519 -38.87 -19.48 3.88
CA TYR A 519 -38.16 -19.58 5.17
C TYR A 519 -36.99 -18.59 5.30
N GLY A 520 -36.63 -17.90 4.21
CA GLY A 520 -35.47 -17.02 4.20
C GLY A 520 -35.58 -15.83 5.13
N ALA A 521 -36.78 -15.28 5.33
CA ALA A 521 -37.00 -14.18 6.26
C ALA A 521 -36.70 -14.57 7.71
N ASP A 522 -37.17 -15.74 8.16
CA ASP A 522 -36.90 -16.24 9.51
C ASP A 522 -35.42 -16.56 9.72
N LEU A 523 -34.78 -17.15 8.70
CA LEU A 523 -33.34 -17.43 8.73
C LEU A 523 -32.52 -16.14 8.78
N TYR A 524 -32.89 -15.12 7.99
CA TYR A 524 -32.27 -13.80 8.03
C TYR A 524 -32.32 -13.22 9.44
N ASP A 525 -33.50 -13.18 10.06
CA ASP A 525 -33.67 -12.62 11.40
C ASP A 525 -32.82 -13.39 12.43
N LYS A 526 -32.75 -14.72 12.30
CA LYS A 526 -31.89 -15.55 13.14
C LYS A 526 -30.41 -15.24 12.95
N VAL A 527 -29.94 -15.04 11.72
CA VAL A 527 -28.55 -14.68 11.42
C VAL A 527 -28.19 -13.31 12.01
N ILE A 528 -29.01 -12.28 11.79
CA ILE A 528 -28.80 -10.93 12.35
C ILE A 528 -28.73 -10.97 13.88
N ASN A 529 -29.68 -11.65 14.52
CA ASN A 529 -29.71 -11.81 15.97
C ASN A 529 -28.46 -12.52 16.50
N ASN A 530 -28.00 -13.57 15.81
CA ASN A 530 -26.80 -14.32 16.20
C ASN A 530 -25.51 -13.51 16.01
N ILE A 531 -25.41 -12.67 14.97
CA ILE A 531 -24.29 -11.73 14.80
C ILE A 531 -24.21 -10.78 16.00
N ILE A 532 -25.34 -10.14 16.34
CA ILE A 532 -25.42 -9.19 17.45
C ILE A 532 -25.09 -9.88 18.79
N LEU A 533 -25.64 -11.09 19.02
CA LEU A 533 -25.37 -11.86 20.23
C LEU A 533 -23.89 -12.25 20.34
N ALA A 534 -23.29 -12.79 19.28
CA ALA A 534 -21.89 -13.19 19.27
C ALA A 534 -20.96 -11.98 19.52
N LYS A 535 -21.28 -10.82 18.93
CA LYS A 535 -20.55 -9.58 19.20
C LYS A 535 -20.67 -9.17 20.68
N LYS A 536 -21.86 -9.21 21.27
CA LYS A 536 -22.08 -8.95 22.70
C LYS A 536 -21.29 -9.90 23.62
N LYS A 537 -21.05 -11.14 23.18
CA LYS A 537 -20.21 -12.12 23.89
C LYS A 537 -18.70 -11.89 23.72
N GLY A 538 -18.30 -10.89 22.95
CA GLY A 538 -16.91 -10.47 22.74
C GLY A 538 -16.19 -11.17 21.59
N PHE A 539 -16.90 -11.87 20.70
CA PHE A 539 -16.26 -12.49 19.54
C PHE A 539 -15.89 -11.46 18.48
N LYS A 540 -14.75 -11.69 17.81
CA LYS A 540 -14.37 -10.96 16.60
C LYS A 540 -15.13 -11.56 15.42
N ILE A 541 -15.83 -10.70 14.67
CA ILE A 541 -16.67 -11.11 13.53
C ILE A 541 -16.24 -10.32 12.30
N GLU A 542 -16.02 -11.00 11.17
CA GLU A 542 -15.91 -10.39 9.84
C GLU A 542 -17.05 -10.94 8.98
N LEU A 543 -17.80 -10.06 8.32
CA LEU A 543 -18.87 -10.47 7.42
C LEU A 543 -18.28 -10.84 6.06
N ASN A 544 -18.79 -11.88 5.44
CA ASN A 544 -18.49 -12.21 4.04
C ASN A 544 -19.75 -12.00 3.20
N MET A 545 -19.59 -11.34 2.05
CA MET A 545 -20.62 -11.13 1.04
C MET A 545 -20.09 -11.63 -0.31
N VAL A 546 -20.84 -12.46 -1.00
CA VAL A 546 -20.62 -12.75 -2.41
C VAL A 546 -21.46 -11.80 -3.27
N ALA A 547 -20.80 -11.01 -4.10
CA ALA A 547 -21.41 -9.99 -4.95
C ALA A 547 -22.03 -10.62 -6.20
N THR A 548 -23.35 -10.51 -6.34
CA THR A 548 -24.13 -11.04 -7.47
C THR A 548 -25.24 -10.06 -7.86
N LYS A 549 -25.83 -10.22 -9.05
CA LYS A 549 -27.02 -9.46 -9.45
C LYS A 549 -28.26 -9.79 -8.61
N THR A 550 -28.28 -10.92 -7.91
CA THR A 550 -29.42 -11.31 -7.07
C THR A 550 -29.46 -10.53 -5.75
N ASN A 551 -28.31 -10.14 -5.18
CA ASN A 551 -28.26 -9.39 -3.93
C ASN A 551 -27.97 -7.89 -4.11
N LEU A 552 -27.27 -7.50 -5.17
CA LEU A 552 -26.82 -6.12 -5.39
C LEU A 552 -27.54 -5.47 -6.56
N GLU A 553 -28.23 -4.37 -6.29
CA GLU A 553 -28.77 -3.44 -7.31
C GLU A 553 -27.89 -2.20 -7.49
N SER A 554 -27.17 -1.80 -6.44
CA SER A 554 -26.26 -0.65 -6.49
C SER A 554 -25.10 -0.81 -5.51
N MET A 555 -24.13 0.11 -5.57
CA MET A 555 -23.05 0.16 -4.58
C MET A 555 -23.56 0.34 -3.14
N GLN A 556 -24.76 0.94 -2.97
CA GLN A 556 -25.34 1.20 -1.65
C GLN A 556 -25.60 -0.10 -0.88
N ASP A 557 -25.96 -1.20 -1.55
CA ASP A 557 -26.20 -2.49 -0.89
C ASP A 557 -24.94 -3.02 -0.19
N VAL A 558 -23.76 -2.78 -0.79
CA VAL A 558 -22.46 -3.14 -0.19
C VAL A 558 -22.13 -2.20 0.96
N ILE A 559 -22.35 -0.90 0.76
CA ILE A 559 -22.10 0.13 1.78
C ILE A 559 -22.99 -0.08 3.00
N ASP A 560 -24.26 -0.48 2.83
CA ASP A 560 -25.19 -0.71 3.94
C ASP A 560 -24.74 -1.89 4.82
N VAL A 561 -24.28 -2.99 4.21
CA VAL A 561 -23.72 -4.13 4.96
C VAL A 561 -22.42 -3.73 5.66
N PHE A 562 -21.60 -2.88 5.02
CA PHE A 562 -20.40 -2.34 5.63
C PHE A 562 -20.72 -1.43 6.83
N GLU A 563 -21.71 -0.54 6.70
CA GLU A 563 -22.18 0.32 7.79
C GLU A 563 -22.78 -0.49 8.93
N PHE A 564 -23.54 -1.55 8.63
CA PHE A 564 -23.99 -2.50 9.64
C PHE A 564 -22.82 -3.12 10.40
N ALA A 565 -21.75 -3.53 9.70
CA ALA A 565 -20.53 -4.02 10.35
C ALA A 565 -19.86 -2.95 11.22
N ARG A 566 -19.77 -1.71 10.71
CA ARG A 566 -19.13 -0.58 11.40
C ARG A 566 -19.90 -0.18 12.68
N ILE A 567 -21.21 -0.02 12.58
CA ILE A 567 -22.10 0.36 13.69
C ILE A 567 -22.11 -0.71 14.79
N ASN A 568 -22.06 -1.99 14.41
CA ASN A 568 -21.96 -3.10 15.37
C ASN A 568 -20.52 -3.39 15.82
N GLU A 569 -19.55 -2.55 15.43
CA GLU A 569 -18.14 -2.67 15.81
C GLU A 569 -17.52 -4.04 15.44
N LEU A 570 -17.92 -4.58 14.29
CA LEU A 570 -17.33 -5.80 13.75
C LEU A 570 -15.93 -5.50 13.17
N VAL A 571 -15.18 -6.54 12.84
CA VAL A 571 -13.85 -6.42 12.19
C VAL A 571 -13.98 -5.82 10.78
N GLY A 572 -15.09 -6.08 10.10
CA GLY A 572 -15.29 -5.56 8.74
C GLY A 572 -16.20 -6.39 7.86
N LEU A 573 -16.22 -5.98 6.59
CA LEU A 573 -16.88 -6.66 5.49
C LEU A 573 -15.83 -7.11 4.46
N LYS A 574 -15.89 -8.38 4.07
CA LYS A 574 -15.18 -8.92 2.92
C LYS A 574 -16.17 -9.22 1.79
N VAL A 575 -16.02 -8.52 0.68
CA VAL A 575 -16.78 -8.72 -0.54
C VAL A 575 -15.99 -9.60 -1.49
N LEU A 576 -16.62 -10.64 -2.03
CA LEU A 576 -16.03 -11.59 -2.96
C LEU A 576 -16.86 -11.61 -4.25
N THR A 577 -16.23 -11.65 -5.41
CA THR A 577 -16.95 -12.06 -6.64
C THR A 577 -17.12 -13.58 -6.68
N VAL A 578 -18.03 -14.08 -7.52
CA VAL A 578 -18.35 -15.51 -7.59
C VAL A 578 -17.13 -16.31 -8.07
N ASN A 579 -16.75 -17.31 -7.29
CA ASN A 579 -15.74 -18.30 -7.68
C ASN A 579 -16.44 -19.44 -8.44
N ASP A 580 -15.93 -19.80 -9.62
CA ASP A 580 -16.51 -20.85 -10.47
C ASP A 580 -16.20 -22.28 -9.97
N PHE A 581 -15.28 -22.41 -9.01
CA PHE A 581 -14.77 -23.68 -8.49
C PHE A 581 -14.32 -24.66 -9.57
N GLY A 582 -13.67 -24.17 -10.63
CA GLY A 582 -13.23 -25.01 -11.74
C GLY A 582 -14.38 -25.48 -12.63
N GLY A 583 -15.43 -24.67 -12.73
CA GLY A 583 -16.62 -24.90 -13.56
C GLY A 583 -17.81 -25.51 -12.83
N SER A 584 -17.68 -25.82 -11.53
CA SER A 584 -18.79 -26.36 -10.71
C SER A 584 -19.89 -25.34 -10.43
N VAL A 585 -19.61 -24.04 -10.59
CA VAL A 585 -20.60 -22.96 -10.44
C VAL A 585 -20.67 -22.15 -11.73
N GLY A 586 -21.77 -22.32 -12.48
CA GLY A 586 -22.04 -21.53 -13.69
C GLY A 586 -22.71 -20.17 -13.42
N TYR A 587 -23.26 -19.97 -12.23
CA TYR A 587 -23.97 -18.74 -11.86
C TYR A 587 -23.01 -17.53 -11.81
N GLY A 588 -23.43 -16.40 -12.38
CA GLY A 588 -22.65 -15.15 -12.40
C GLY A 588 -21.37 -15.20 -13.25
N GLN A 589 -21.14 -16.26 -14.03
CA GLN A 589 -19.94 -16.42 -14.84
C GLN A 589 -20.02 -15.81 -16.24
N ASN A 590 -21.20 -15.35 -16.68
CA ASN A 590 -21.32 -14.66 -17.96
C ASN A 590 -20.68 -13.27 -17.89
N LEU A 591 -20.17 -12.79 -19.04
CA LEU A 591 -19.43 -11.53 -19.11
C LEU A 591 -20.23 -10.31 -18.67
N ASP A 592 -21.54 -10.29 -18.89
CA ASP A 592 -22.39 -9.15 -18.53
C ASP A 592 -22.60 -9.04 -17.02
N ASP A 593 -22.72 -10.16 -16.33
CA ASP A 593 -22.76 -10.23 -14.86
C ASP A 593 -21.41 -9.82 -14.28
N GLN A 594 -20.31 -10.36 -14.80
CA GLN A 594 -18.96 -10.03 -14.34
C GLN A 594 -18.65 -8.53 -14.53
N LYS A 595 -18.99 -7.95 -15.69
CA LYS A 595 -18.82 -6.51 -15.96
C LYS A 595 -19.67 -5.66 -15.04
N TYR A 596 -20.94 -6.03 -14.83
CA TYR A 596 -21.83 -5.31 -13.93
C TYR A 596 -21.26 -5.28 -12.50
N ILE A 597 -20.87 -6.43 -11.96
CA ILE A 597 -20.31 -6.52 -10.61
C ILE A 597 -18.97 -5.78 -10.52
N SER A 598 -18.09 -5.89 -11.52
CA SER A 598 -16.81 -5.18 -11.53
C SER A 598 -17.02 -3.65 -11.53
N CYS A 599 -17.97 -3.15 -12.32
CA CYS A 599 -18.36 -1.74 -12.34
C CYS A 599 -18.89 -1.28 -10.97
N LEU A 600 -19.79 -2.06 -10.36
CA LEU A 600 -20.35 -1.78 -9.04
C LEU A 600 -19.26 -1.72 -7.96
N LEU A 601 -18.33 -2.68 -7.96
CA LEU A 601 -17.23 -2.72 -7.00
C LEU A 601 -16.23 -1.56 -7.21
N ASN A 602 -15.99 -1.12 -8.44
CA ASN A 602 -15.21 0.09 -8.69
C ASN A 602 -15.88 1.34 -8.10
N ASN A 603 -17.21 1.45 -8.21
CA ASN A 603 -17.93 2.55 -7.56
C ASN A 603 -17.83 2.48 -6.03
N VAL A 604 -17.85 1.27 -5.43
CA VAL A 604 -17.58 1.08 -3.99
C VAL A 604 -16.18 1.57 -3.63
N ILE A 605 -15.17 1.26 -4.43
CA ILE A 605 -13.78 1.70 -4.21
C ILE A 605 -13.70 3.24 -4.19
N GLU A 606 -14.26 3.91 -5.20
CA GLU A 606 -14.29 5.37 -5.28
C GLU A 606 -15.03 6.00 -4.09
N GLU A 607 -16.12 5.37 -3.64
CA GLU A 607 -16.87 5.83 -2.47
C GLU A 607 -16.07 5.67 -1.17
N MET A 608 -15.34 4.56 -1.01
CA MET A 608 -14.47 4.37 0.16
C MET A 608 -13.35 5.42 0.22
N GLU A 609 -12.75 5.78 -0.91
CA GLU A 609 -11.73 6.84 -0.98
C GLU A 609 -12.27 8.21 -0.54
N LYS A 610 -13.55 8.51 -0.85
CA LYS A 610 -14.23 9.74 -0.39
C LYS A 610 -14.52 9.73 1.12
N ARG A 611 -14.60 8.56 1.75
CA ARG A 611 -14.94 8.36 3.17
C ARG A 611 -13.72 8.35 4.10
N GLU A 612 -12.58 8.91 3.68
CA GLU A 612 -11.33 8.88 4.45
C GLU A 612 -10.81 7.46 4.74
N TYR A 613 -11.09 6.50 3.86
CA TYR A 613 -10.45 5.18 3.90
C TYR A 613 -9.27 5.11 2.93
N GLU A 614 -8.13 4.69 3.43
CA GLU A 614 -6.93 4.45 2.63
C GLU A 614 -6.96 3.02 2.07
N GLU A 615 -6.71 2.89 0.77
CA GLU A 615 -6.50 1.59 0.16
C GLU A 615 -5.11 1.01 0.50
N ARG A 616 -5.10 -0.23 0.94
CA ARG A 616 -3.92 -1.05 1.15
C ARG A 616 -4.03 -2.35 0.37
N LYS A 617 -3.06 -2.58 -0.52
CA LYS A 617 -2.87 -3.87 -1.18
C LYS A 617 -2.33 -4.88 -0.16
N VAL A 618 -3.10 -5.93 0.09
CA VAL A 618 -2.74 -7.03 0.99
C VAL A 618 -2.92 -8.37 0.29
N TYR A 619 -2.38 -9.45 0.83
CA TYR A 619 -2.65 -10.79 0.34
C TYR A 619 -3.51 -11.55 1.34
N LEU A 620 -4.33 -12.47 0.85
CA LEU A 620 -5.11 -13.34 1.70
C LEU A 620 -4.20 -14.14 2.65
N ASN A 621 -4.63 -14.32 3.90
CA ASN A 621 -3.85 -15.00 4.96
C ASN A 621 -2.40 -14.49 5.15
N ASP A 622 -2.18 -13.17 5.01
CA ASP A 622 -0.88 -12.53 5.24
C ASP A 622 0.25 -13.01 4.31
N ASN A 623 -0.06 -13.59 3.14
CA ASN A 623 0.81 -13.68 1.94
C ASN A 623 0.37 -14.65 0.84
N LYS A 624 -0.80 -15.23 0.99
CA LYS A 624 -1.10 -16.55 0.48
C LYS A 624 -2.22 -16.44 -0.52
N GLY A 625 -1.98 -16.89 -1.74
CA GLY A 625 -3.01 -16.97 -2.77
C GLY A 625 -3.34 -15.62 -3.41
N ILE A 626 -4.49 -15.05 -3.06
CA ILE A 626 -5.10 -13.94 -3.81
C ILE A 626 -4.70 -12.59 -3.23
N GLN A 627 -4.25 -11.66 -4.08
CA GLN A 627 -4.12 -10.25 -3.71
C GLN A 627 -5.51 -9.67 -3.42
N MET A 628 -5.63 -8.76 -2.47
CA MET A 628 -6.90 -8.13 -2.06
C MET A 628 -6.70 -6.63 -1.93
N ARG A 629 -7.75 -5.86 -2.21
CA ARG A 629 -7.81 -4.42 -1.92
C ARG A 629 -8.51 -4.24 -0.57
N ARG A 630 -7.80 -3.71 0.42
CA ARG A 630 -8.32 -3.49 1.78
C ARG A 630 -8.36 -2.01 2.09
N PHE A 631 -9.51 -1.53 2.50
CA PHE A 631 -9.77 -0.14 2.88
C PHE A 631 -9.75 -0.04 4.41
N VAL A 632 -8.90 0.84 4.93
CA VAL A 632 -8.72 1.07 6.37
C VAL A 632 -8.93 2.55 6.67
N SER A 633 -9.67 2.87 7.73
CA SER A 633 -9.92 4.26 8.10
C SER A 633 -8.61 4.99 8.44
N ILE A 634 -8.48 6.21 7.95
CA ILE A 634 -7.38 7.14 8.27
C ILE A 634 -7.67 7.87 9.59
N SER A 635 -8.95 8.02 9.93
CA SER A 635 -9.40 8.73 11.11
C SER A 635 -9.27 7.87 12.36
N SER A 636 -8.63 8.42 13.40
CA SER A 636 -8.59 7.79 14.74
C SER A 636 -9.98 7.69 15.40
N LYS A 637 -11.00 8.35 14.83
CA LYS A 637 -12.38 8.34 15.35
C LYS A 637 -13.18 7.12 14.89
N ASP A 638 -12.87 6.53 13.75
CA ASP A 638 -13.52 5.31 13.28
C ASP A 638 -12.77 4.09 13.80
N LYS A 639 -13.50 3.19 14.46
CA LYS A 639 -12.97 1.91 14.94
C LYS A 639 -12.46 1.07 13.77
N GLU A 640 -11.65 0.06 14.07
CA GLU A 640 -10.93 -0.87 13.16
C GLU A 640 -11.80 -1.70 12.17
N CYS A 641 -12.95 -1.19 11.72
CA CYS A 641 -13.79 -1.81 10.71
C CYS A 641 -13.16 -1.59 9.32
N THR A 642 -12.93 -2.69 8.59
CA THR A 642 -12.30 -2.64 7.26
C THR A 642 -13.21 -3.17 6.17
N LEU A 643 -13.14 -2.61 4.97
CA LEU A 643 -13.75 -3.19 3.78
C LEU A 643 -12.67 -3.89 2.95
N THR A 644 -12.88 -5.13 2.56
CA THR A 644 -11.93 -5.89 1.73
C THR A 644 -12.63 -6.42 0.48
N ILE A 645 -12.06 -6.16 -0.69
CA ILE A 645 -12.54 -6.69 -1.97
C ILE A 645 -11.59 -7.80 -2.45
N VAL A 646 -12.18 -8.93 -2.81
CA VAL A 646 -11.51 -10.08 -3.43
C VAL A 646 -12.24 -10.43 -4.72
N ASP A 647 -11.58 -10.21 -5.85
CA ASP A 647 -12.15 -10.51 -7.15
C ASP A 647 -11.56 -11.80 -7.71
N HIS A 648 -12.41 -12.83 -7.82
CA HIS A 648 -12.14 -14.13 -8.42
C HIS A 648 -12.24 -14.13 -9.94
N HIS A 649 -12.69 -13.05 -10.59
CA HIS A 649 -12.70 -12.97 -12.05
C HIS A 649 -11.27 -13.11 -12.60
N SER A 650 -11.16 -13.87 -13.68
CA SER A 650 -9.91 -14.20 -14.36
C SER A 650 -9.72 -13.40 -15.67
N THR A 651 -10.35 -12.23 -15.77
CA THR A 651 -10.35 -11.38 -16.97
C THR A 651 -9.37 -10.21 -16.82
N SER A 652 -9.04 -9.54 -17.93
CA SER A 652 -8.16 -8.35 -17.94
C SER A 652 -8.68 -7.19 -17.08
N GLY A 653 -9.99 -7.14 -16.79
CA GLY A 653 -10.62 -6.16 -15.91
C GLY A 653 -10.67 -6.53 -14.43
N SER A 654 -10.04 -7.64 -14.02
CA SER A 654 -10.06 -8.11 -12.64
C SER A 654 -9.47 -7.09 -11.67
N ILE A 655 -10.20 -6.80 -10.58
CA ILE A 655 -9.79 -5.84 -9.53
C ILE A 655 -8.59 -6.37 -8.75
N THR A 656 -8.50 -7.69 -8.64
CA THR A 656 -7.38 -8.38 -8.00
C THR A 656 -6.91 -9.47 -8.95
N PRO A 657 -6.07 -9.17 -9.95
CA PRO A 657 -5.72 -10.15 -11.00
C PRO A 657 -4.60 -11.11 -10.57
N ARG A 658 -3.92 -10.81 -9.46
CA ARG A 658 -2.71 -11.52 -9.04
C ARG A 658 -3.02 -12.71 -8.12
N ARG A 659 -2.40 -13.85 -8.42
CA ARG A 659 -2.48 -15.10 -7.65
C ARG A 659 -1.10 -15.66 -7.33
N THR A 660 -1.02 -16.49 -6.31
CA THR A 660 0.16 -17.31 -6.01
C THR A 660 -0.03 -18.74 -6.52
N PHE A 661 0.97 -19.27 -7.22
CA PHE A 661 1.04 -20.66 -7.68
C PHE A 661 2.36 -21.29 -7.24
N SER A 662 2.51 -22.59 -7.41
CA SER A 662 3.78 -23.32 -7.21
C SER A 662 3.98 -24.36 -8.30
N GLU A 663 5.10 -25.07 -8.27
CA GLU A 663 5.39 -26.17 -9.20
C GLU A 663 4.32 -27.27 -9.15
N PHE A 664 3.67 -27.47 -8.00
CA PHE A 664 2.51 -28.38 -7.87
C PHE A 664 1.35 -27.98 -8.80
N CYS A 665 1.20 -26.69 -9.13
CA CYS A 665 0.12 -26.19 -9.96
C CYS A 665 0.37 -26.38 -11.45
N GLU A 666 1.61 -26.42 -11.92
CA GLU A 666 1.94 -26.38 -13.35
C GLU A 666 1.30 -27.52 -14.16
N PRO A 667 1.17 -28.76 -13.64
CA PRO A 667 0.48 -29.85 -14.34
C PRO A 667 -1.05 -29.74 -14.33
N CYS A 668 -1.64 -28.78 -13.60
CA CYS A 668 -3.09 -28.68 -13.43
C CYS A 668 -3.78 -28.15 -14.68
N LYS A 669 -4.92 -28.75 -15.06
CA LYS A 669 -5.78 -28.32 -16.18
C LYS A 669 -6.40 -26.92 -16.03
N TYR A 670 -6.33 -26.33 -14.84
CA TYR A 670 -6.77 -24.97 -14.54
C TYR A 670 -5.58 -24.00 -14.38
N PHE A 671 -4.34 -24.46 -14.51
CA PHE A 671 -3.18 -23.57 -14.46
C PHE A 671 -3.26 -22.57 -15.62
N PRO A 672 -2.99 -21.26 -15.40
CA PRO A 672 -3.23 -20.26 -16.45
C PRO A 672 -2.47 -20.52 -17.75
N ASP A 673 -1.30 -21.17 -17.71
CA ASP A 673 -0.55 -21.52 -18.92
C ASP A 673 -0.83 -22.92 -19.47
N SER A 674 -1.76 -23.67 -18.89
CA SER A 674 -2.10 -25.02 -19.35
C SER A 674 -2.75 -24.99 -20.72
N ASP A 675 -2.60 -26.08 -21.48
CA ASP A 675 -3.22 -26.21 -22.80
C ASP A 675 -4.74 -26.10 -22.73
N SER A 676 -5.36 -26.60 -21.66
CA SER A 676 -6.81 -26.50 -21.46
C SER A 676 -7.27 -25.05 -21.32
N VAL A 677 -6.56 -24.22 -20.56
CA VAL A 677 -6.89 -22.80 -20.40
C VAL A 677 -6.61 -22.03 -21.70
N LYS A 678 -5.46 -22.25 -22.34
CA LYS A 678 -5.09 -21.58 -23.60
C LYS A 678 -6.02 -21.90 -24.77
N ARG A 679 -6.63 -23.09 -24.77
CA ARG A 679 -7.64 -23.48 -25.78
C ARG A 679 -9.07 -23.06 -25.41
N GLY A 680 -9.28 -22.39 -24.28
CA GLY A 680 -10.60 -21.98 -23.79
C GLY A 680 -11.46 -23.13 -23.28
N LEU A 681 -10.89 -24.30 -22.98
CA LEU A 681 -11.62 -25.46 -22.46
C LEU A 681 -11.95 -25.31 -20.96
N ASN A 682 -11.08 -24.64 -20.20
CA ASN A 682 -11.27 -24.37 -18.78
C ASN A 682 -10.97 -22.91 -18.46
N SER A 683 -11.66 -22.35 -17.47
CA SER A 683 -11.28 -21.07 -16.85
C SER A 683 -9.92 -21.19 -16.13
N PRO A 684 -9.11 -20.11 -16.10
CA PRO A 684 -7.92 -20.06 -15.24
C PRO A 684 -8.31 -20.20 -13.76
N CYS A 685 -7.45 -20.86 -12.98
CA CYS A 685 -7.66 -21.03 -11.55
C CYS A 685 -7.79 -19.68 -10.82
N ALA A 686 -8.99 -19.41 -10.30
CA ALA A 686 -9.32 -18.17 -9.59
C ALA A 686 -8.78 -18.08 -8.16
N THR A 687 -8.15 -19.14 -7.62
CA THR A 687 -7.81 -19.24 -6.19
C THR A 687 -6.31 -19.25 -5.92
N GLY A 688 -5.54 -20.01 -6.70
CA GLY A 688 -4.12 -20.26 -6.45
C GLY A 688 -3.84 -21.13 -5.20
N MET A 689 -2.57 -21.23 -4.82
CA MET A 689 -2.11 -21.97 -3.63
C MET A 689 -2.43 -21.20 -2.35
N MET A 690 -3.14 -21.85 -1.41
CA MET A 690 -3.60 -21.20 -0.18
C MET A 690 -3.62 -22.09 1.06
N SER A 691 -4.10 -23.34 0.93
CA SER A 691 -4.48 -24.15 2.08
C SER A 691 -4.31 -25.65 1.87
N LEU A 692 -3.73 -26.29 2.88
CA LEU A 692 -3.82 -27.73 3.04
C LEU A 692 -5.26 -28.04 3.45
N THR A 693 -5.98 -28.79 2.63
CA THR A 693 -7.44 -28.89 2.70
C THR A 693 -7.85 -30.33 2.99
N LEU A 694 -8.58 -30.51 4.08
CA LEU A 694 -9.23 -31.76 4.44
C LEU A 694 -10.70 -31.70 3.98
N ARG A 695 -11.12 -32.66 3.17
CA ARG A 695 -12.52 -32.94 2.85
C ARG A 695 -13.18 -33.76 3.96
N ALA A 696 -14.50 -33.67 4.04
CA ALA A 696 -15.30 -34.35 5.05
C ALA A 696 -15.21 -35.89 4.94
N ASP A 697 -14.89 -36.43 3.76
CA ASP A 697 -14.65 -37.86 3.50
C ASP A 697 -13.23 -38.34 3.90
N GLY A 698 -12.42 -37.45 4.45
CA GLY A 698 -11.06 -37.74 4.89
C GLY A 698 -9.99 -37.67 3.81
N VAL A 699 -10.27 -37.10 2.64
CA VAL A 699 -9.25 -36.80 1.62
C VAL A 699 -8.53 -35.51 1.98
N LEU A 700 -7.21 -35.58 2.17
CA LEU A 700 -6.31 -34.45 2.43
C LEU A 700 -5.53 -34.09 1.16
N SER A 701 -5.54 -32.82 0.75
CA SER A 701 -4.85 -32.37 -0.46
C SER A 701 -4.23 -30.97 -0.28
N PRO A 702 -3.17 -30.63 -1.03
CA PRO A 702 -2.51 -29.33 -0.92
C PRO A 702 -3.26 -28.23 -1.70
N CYS A 703 -4.41 -28.53 -2.31
CA CYS A 703 -5.21 -27.57 -3.04
C CYS A 703 -6.70 -27.91 -2.91
N ARG A 704 -7.52 -26.89 -2.67
CA ARG A 704 -8.97 -27.05 -2.51
C ARG A 704 -9.67 -27.64 -3.73
N LEU A 705 -9.20 -27.34 -4.95
CA LEU A 705 -9.76 -27.88 -6.20
C LEU A 705 -9.20 -29.28 -6.54
N CYS A 706 -8.26 -29.80 -5.75
CA CYS A 706 -7.69 -31.12 -5.98
C CYS A 706 -8.57 -32.18 -5.31
N THR A 707 -9.55 -32.70 -6.08
CA THR A 707 -10.51 -33.71 -5.62
C THR A 707 -10.07 -35.14 -5.91
N GLU A 708 -9.30 -35.36 -6.98
CA GLU A 708 -8.93 -36.70 -7.48
C GLU A 708 -7.60 -37.23 -6.92
N ASN A 709 -6.63 -36.34 -6.66
CA ASN A 709 -5.25 -36.73 -6.30
C ASN A 709 -4.90 -36.49 -4.82
N GLY A 710 -5.91 -36.49 -3.94
CA GLY A 710 -5.71 -36.34 -2.50
C GLY A 710 -5.40 -37.67 -1.79
N ILE A 711 -4.90 -37.58 -0.55
CA ILE A 711 -4.55 -38.75 0.27
C ILE A 711 -5.66 -39.01 1.28
N ASN A 712 -6.22 -40.21 1.31
CA ASN A 712 -7.19 -40.59 2.34
C ASN A 712 -6.50 -40.85 3.68
N ILE A 713 -6.82 -40.06 4.71
CA ILE A 713 -6.15 -40.10 6.02
C ILE A 713 -6.97 -40.79 7.13
N LYS A 714 -8.15 -41.34 6.83
CA LYS A 714 -9.11 -41.86 7.84
C LYS A 714 -8.49 -42.81 8.85
N ASN A 715 -7.58 -43.68 8.42
CA ASN A 715 -7.00 -44.76 9.24
C ASN A 715 -5.52 -44.51 9.59
N PHE A 716 -5.03 -43.29 9.44
CA PHE A 716 -3.62 -43.00 9.72
C PHE A 716 -3.38 -42.92 11.22
N ASN A 717 -2.34 -43.61 11.70
CA ASN A 717 -1.78 -43.37 13.02
C ASN A 717 -0.96 -42.06 13.03
N GLN A 718 -0.53 -41.59 14.22
CA GLN A 718 0.16 -40.30 14.37
C GLN A 718 1.43 -40.20 13.51
N ARG A 719 2.26 -41.25 13.46
CA ARG A 719 3.51 -41.24 12.69
C ARG A 719 3.25 -41.13 11.18
N ARG A 720 2.27 -41.87 10.68
CA ARG A 720 1.87 -41.82 9.26
C ARG A 720 1.21 -40.48 8.91
N MET A 721 0.41 -39.92 9.82
CA MET A 721 -0.17 -38.58 9.68
C MET A 721 0.92 -37.52 9.55
N GLN A 722 1.92 -37.53 10.43
CA GLN A 722 3.02 -36.57 10.39
C GLN A 722 3.76 -36.63 9.06
N LYS A 723 4.15 -37.83 8.61
CA LYS A 723 4.85 -38.02 7.33
C LYS A 723 4.03 -37.48 6.15
N CYS A 724 2.73 -37.78 6.12
CA CYS A 724 1.83 -37.30 5.08
C CYS A 724 1.71 -35.77 5.06
N VAL A 725 1.58 -35.14 6.24
CA VAL A 725 1.55 -33.67 6.35
C VAL A 725 2.86 -33.06 5.88
N ASP A 726 4.00 -33.60 6.32
CA ASP A 726 5.32 -33.10 5.92
C ASP A 726 5.53 -33.19 4.41
N GLU A 727 5.10 -34.29 3.76
CA GLU A 727 5.16 -34.48 2.30
C GLU A 727 4.23 -33.53 1.54
N LEU A 728 2.98 -33.35 1.98
CA LEU A 728 2.04 -32.46 1.29
C LEU A 728 2.42 -30.99 1.41
N LEU A 729 3.09 -30.60 2.49
CA LEU A 729 3.49 -29.21 2.72
C LEU A 729 4.64 -28.76 1.81
N THR A 730 5.42 -29.67 1.23
CA THR A 730 6.45 -29.30 0.24
C THR A 730 5.86 -28.69 -1.03
N ALA A 731 4.57 -28.90 -1.31
CA ALA A 731 3.87 -28.26 -2.43
C ALA A 731 3.83 -26.72 -2.31
N TYR A 732 4.08 -26.18 -1.11
CA TYR A 732 4.11 -24.75 -0.83
C TYR A 732 5.52 -24.15 -0.82
N ASP A 733 6.52 -24.97 -1.11
CA ASP A 733 7.84 -24.49 -1.47
C ASP A 733 7.83 -23.98 -2.92
N MET A 734 8.78 -23.11 -3.24
CA MET A 734 8.97 -22.60 -4.60
C MET A 734 7.71 -21.95 -5.20
N CYS A 735 6.89 -21.30 -4.38
CA CYS A 735 5.75 -20.52 -4.85
C CYS A 735 6.21 -19.27 -5.61
N PHE A 736 5.35 -18.77 -6.50
CA PHE A 736 5.56 -17.56 -7.26
C PHE A 736 4.23 -16.86 -7.53
N HIS A 737 4.30 -15.56 -7.76
CA HIS A 737 3.11 -14.80 -8.16
C HIS A 737 2.95 -14.78 -9.68
N LYS A 738 1.71 -14.87 -10.14
CA LYS A 738 1.34 -14.73 -11.54
C LYS A 738 0.07 -13.89 -11.65
N THR A 739 0.08 -12.93 -12.56
CA THR A 739 -1.11 -12.18 -12.96
C THR A 739 -1.90 -13.03 -13.94
N ILE A 740 -3.19 -13.25 -13.67
CA ILE A 740 -4.07 -13.90 -14.64
C ILE A 740 -4.43 -12.83 -15.66
N VAL A 741 -3.80 -12.89 -16.82
CA VAL A 741 -4.12 -12.04 -17.96
C VAL A 741 -5.15 -12.80 -18.78
N GLY A 742 -6.41 -12.41 -18.69
CA GLY A 742 -7.41 -12.86 -19.66
C GLY A 742 -7.21 -12.12 -20.98
N GLU A 743 -7.31 -12.84 -22.10
CA GLU A 743 -7.52 -12.19 -23.41
C GLU A 743 -8.83 -11.38 -23.43
#